data_AF-A0A957G5E7-F1
#
_entry.id   AF-A0A957G5E7-F1
#
_cell.length_a   1.000
_cell.length_b   1.000
_cell.length_c   1.000
_cell.angle_alpha   90.00
_cell.angle_beta   90.00
_cell.angle_gamma   90.00
#
_symmetry.space_group_name_H-M   'P 1'
#
loop_
_entity.id
_entity.type
_entity.pdbx_description
1 polymer ?
#
loop_
_entity_poly.entity_id
_entity_poly.type
_entity_poly.pdbx_seq_one_letter_code
_entity_poly.pdbx_strand_id
1 'polypeptide(L)'
;MKRAVQFVGTLLVIIGLVCWPIRFGALAAGIAEHSLFSGYAILDGPLSLELSVNPPITTPGGTVSVQLLASNKLSTPAGPQITLNLPNSLSFDDVQLPAGTNHNYQTNDLTWLPLLNGGGQEQLNLTFKVTVADLTQPEQIISATLTRDGQSQTISLPVWIGLPAQANLTAEPAVAAIGQPVQLWANPAGTGPFTQNWDFGDGRRITTPNPQVAYGTAGTYQVTLQLANPLGVTTASKTITVVPQPAANFRTDDAKPVPLQAVQFINLSGGQPPLTYAWDFGDGTSSNEVNPIHQFPASGYFPVRLTVTSPAGTTETVQTLVVGNSPSADFMMEAATVTGRATTMQAFHDGTVTEMQWDMGDGKQYSGEEVTHVYHQMGTFNVTMTARNEYGEIVVSKLIQVGAGILETYLPLIFLPVGGTGFATPAGQVTQPAQPTQVAQATLPVIPALTPPQPPPADQIAANPGGAGPTSDNLPDTVQPQIDTRPPETLTITPLPPQAPLSPQATPAESLLWWVNEARRLYGLPMLTYSYELSIAAQIHAEDMLGVPGTLHIGSDGSRPADRQARYGFTGYYAGEAVAWGWGSPIPVVEFWVNSPPHRVLILNPNTTHLGVGYAANANAENIWYWAAEFGLKLEEPVQPPSPQ
;
A
#
# COMPACT_ATOMS: atom_id res chain seq x y z
N MET A 1 -47.28 -30.63 -25.89
CA MET A 1 -48.76 -30.72 -25.98
C MET A 1 -49.30 -29.43 -26.61
N LYS A 2 -50.60 -29.42 -27.01
CA LYS A 2 -51.54 -28.29 -27.28
C LYS A 2 -51.04 -26.82 -27.15
N ARG A 3 -51.49 -25.82 -27.94
CA ARG A 3 -52.16 -25.74 -29.28
C ARG A 3 -52.45 -24.26 -29.63
N ALA A 4 -52.07 -23.76 -30.83
CA ALA A 4 -52.61 -22.57 -31.53
C ALA A 4 -51.89 -22.41 -32.90
N VAL A 5 -52.46 -22.45 -34.13
CA VAL A 5 -53.85 -22.63 -34.62
C VAL A 5 -54.77 -21.42 -34.35
N GLN A 6 -55.40 -20.74 -35.32
CA GLN A 6 -55.40 -20.73 -36.81
C GLN A 6 -55.86 -19.32 -37.28
N PHE A 7 -55.98 -18.89 -38.54
CA PHE A 7 -55.92 -19.56 -39.87
C PHE A 7 -55.01 -18.74 -40.84
N VAL A 8 -55.21 -18.40 -42.14
CA VAL A 8 -56.28 -18.51 -43.17
C VAL A 8 -55.61 -18.79 -44.54
N GLY A 9 -56.31 -19.46 -45.46
CA GLY A 9 -56.09 -19.50 -46.92
C GLY A 9 -57.47 -19.58 -47.63
N THR A 10 -57.67 -19.67 -48.95
CA THR A 10 -56.83 -19.89 -50.13
C THR A 10 -57.66 -19.49 -51.37
N LEU A 11 -57.07 -19.19 -52.54
CA LEU A 11 -57.82 -19.23 -53.81
C LEU A 11 -57.03 -19.90 -54.97
N LEU A 12 -57.78 -20.56 -55.85
CA LEU A 12 -57.42 -21.34 -57.03
C LEU A 12 -57.39 -20.45 -58.32
N VAL A 13 -56.87 -20.83 -59.50
CA VAL A 13 -55.83 -21.80 -59.98
C VAL A 13 -55.62 -21.57 -61.50
N ILE A 14 -54.53 -22.07 -62.13
CA ILE A 14 -54.19 -21.98 -63.60
C ILE A 14 -53.86 -20.54 -64.07
N ILE A 15 -52.78 -20.19 -64.80
CA ILE A 15 -51.76 -20.84 -65.68
C ILE A 15 -50.34 -20.43 -65.16
N GLY A 16 -49.17 -21.07 -65.42
CA GLY A 16 -48.80 -22.34 -66.09
C GLY A 16 -47.57 -22.20 -67.04
N LEU A 17 -46.44 -22.85 -66.73
CA LEU A 17 -45.10 -22.76 -67.41
C LEU A 17 -44.43 -21.37 -67.24
N VAL A 18 -43.09 -21.21 -67.16
CA VAL A 18 -41.92 -22.05 -67.52
C VAL A 18 -41.03 -22.36 -66.30
N CYS A 19 -40.11 -23.34 -66.43
CA CYS A 19 -39.32 -23.91 -65.33
C CYS A 19 -38.19 -23.01 -64.78
N TRP A 20 -38.03 -23.01 -63.45
CA TRP A 20 -36.81 -22.63 -62.73
C TRP A 20 -36.72 -23.45 -61.43
N PRO A 21 -35.59 -24.11 -61.13
CA PRO A 21 -35.32 -24.59 -59.79
C PRO A 21 -33.91 -24.20 -59.30
N ILE A 22 -33.84 -23.37 -58.25
CA ILE A 22 -32.64 -23.25 -57.41
C ILE A 22 -33.01 -23.56 -55.96
N ARG A 23 -32.50 -24.68 -55.44
CA ARG A 23 -31.85 -24.89 -54.12
C ARG A 23 -31.70 -26.39 -53.88
N PHE A 24 -30.47 -26.91 -53.91
CA PHE A 24 -29.44 -26.88 -52.85
C PHE A 24 -29.74 -27.86 -51.71
N GLY A 25 -28.78 -28.75 -51.46
CA GLY A 25 -28.83 -29.80 -50.45
C GLY A 25 -27.45 -30.36 -50.09
N ALA A 26 -26.52 -29.48 -49.73
CA ALA A 26 -25.20 -29.85 -49.22
C ALA A 26 -24.72 -28.81 -48.19
N LEU A 27 -24.17 -29.26 -47.05
CA LEU A 27 -23.47 -28.41 -46.08
C LEU A 27 -21.96 -28.58 -46.24
N ALA A 28 -21.26 -27.53 -46.68
CA ALA A 28 -19.83 -27.33 -46.46
C ALA A 28 -19.43 -25.88 -46.74
N ALA A 29 -18.36 -25.41 -46.09
CA ALA A 29 -17.53 -24.23 -46.37
C ALA A 29 -18.13 -23.11 -47.26
N GLY A 30 -18.48 -21.99 -46.64
CA GLY A 30 -18.74 -20.73 -47.35
C GLY A 30 -17.45 -20.12 -47.90
N ILE A 31 -17.05 -20.54 -49.10
CA ILE A 31 -16.12 -19.81 -49.97
C ILE A 31 -16.99 -19.23 -51.09
N ALA A 32 -16.92 -17.91 -51.33
CA ALA A 32 -17.65 -17.31 -52.44
C ALA A 32 -17.05 -17.78 -53.77
N GLU A 33 -17.87 -18.31 -54.67
CA GLU A 33 -17.47 -18.53 -56.06
C GLU A 33 -17.26 -17.16 -56.72
N HIS A 34 -15.99 -16.75 -56.87
CA HIS A 34 -15.61 -15.49 -57.53
C HIS A 34 -15.76 -15.59 -59.07
N SER A 35 -16.96 -15.96 -59.55
CA SER A 35 -17.33 -16.00 -60.99
C SER A 35 -17.58 -14.60 -61.55
N LEU A 36 -16.71 -13.63 -61.24
CA LEU A 36 -16.99 -12.19 -61.33
C LEU A 36 -16.37 -11.48 -62.54
N PHE A 37 -15.77 -12.22 -63.48
CA PHE A 37 -15.44 -11.72 -64.81
C PHE A 37 -16.11 -12.61 -65.86
N SER A 38 -17.10 -12.08 -66.57
CA SER A 38 -17.76 -12.78 -67.66
C SER A 38 -16.82 -12.85 -68.88
N GLY A 39 -16.09 -13.95 -69.05
CA GLY A 39 -15.23 -14.19 -70.21
C GLY A 39 -15.98 -14.40 -71.54
N TYR A 40 -17.17 -13.85 -71.70
CA TYR A 40 -18.04 -13.96 -72.87
C TYR A 40 -19.02 -12.78 -72.98
N ALA A 41 -19.16 -12.21 -74.19
CA ALA A 41 -20.16 -11.21 -74.56
C ALA A 41 -20.65 -11.44 -76.01
N ILE A 42 -21.86 -10.97 -76.32
CA ILE A 42 -22.48 -11.14 -77.65
C ILE A 42 -23.20 -9.86 -78.12
N LEU A 43 -22.95 -9.46 -79.36
CA LEU A 43 -23.84 -8.64 -80.17
C LEU A 43 -24.77 -9.59 -80.94
N ASP A 44 -26.06 -9.61 -80.63
CA ASP A 44 -27.05 -10.33 -81.42
C ASP A 44 -27.69 -9.39 -82.47
N GLY A 45 -27.92 -9.92 -83.67
CA GLY A 45 -28.37 -9.16 -84.83
C GLY A 45 -28.24 -9.94 -86.14
N PRO A 46 -28.65 -9.35 -87.29
CA PRO A 46 -28.58 -10.01 -88.60
C PRO A 46 -27.16 -10.41 -89.01
N LEU A 47 -26.18 -9.61 -88.59
CA LEU A 47 -24.84 -10.11 -88.28
C LEU A 47 -24.74 -10.16 -86.75
N SER A 48 -24.20 -11.24 -86.20
CA SER A 48 -23.91 -11.39 -84.78
C SER A 48 -22.40 -11.51 -84.57
N LEU A 49 -21.91 -11.03 -83.43
CA LEU A 49 -20.51 -11.17 -83.03
C LEU A 49 -20.43 -11.62 -81.58
N GLU A 50 -19.74 -12.71 -81.33
CA GLU A 50 -19.41 -13.18 -79.98
C GLU A 50 -17.94 -12.90 -79.70
N LEU A 51 -17.63 -12.41 -78.50
CA LEU A 51 -16.29 -12.16 -77.98
C LEU A 51 -16.12 -13.00 -76.72
N SER A 52 -15.02 -13.77 -76.63
CA SER A 52 -14.65 -14.52 -75.43
C SER A 52 -13.19 -14.26 -75.04
N VAL A 53 -12.91 -14.28 -73.73
CA VAL A 53 -11.60 -14.00 -73.13
C VAL A 53 -11.33 -15.06 -72.07
N ASN A 54 -10.23 -15.81 -72.21
CA ASN A 54 -9.90 -16.94 -71.34
C ASN A 54 -8.38 -17.06 -71.10
N PRO A 55 -7.89 -17.06 -69.84
CA PRO A 55 -8.64 -16.72 -68.62
C PRO A 55 -8.93 -15.21 -68.57
N PRO A 56 -10.07 -14.78 -68.00
CA PRO A 56 -10.36 -13.36 -67.80
C PRO A 56 -9.63 -12.75 -66.59
N ILE A 57 -8.86 -13.55 -65.85
CA ILE A 57 -7.99 -13.12 -64.74
C ILE A 57 -6.62 -13.76 -64.96
N THR A 58 -5.53 -12.98 -64.90
CA THR A 58 -4.18 -13.45 -65.22
C THR A 58 -3.08 -12.63 -64.52
N THR A 59 -1.83 -13.05 -64.67
CA THR A 59 -0.63 -12.38 -64.11
C THR A 59 0.26 -11.80 -65.21
N PRO A 60 1.13 -10.82 -64.90
CA PRO A 60 2.31 -10.54 -65.72
C PRO A 60 3.07 -11.83 -66.08
N GLY A 61 3.55 -11.94 -67.32
CA GLY A 61 4.16 -13.15 -67.87
C GLY A 61 3.18 -14.30 -68.20
N GLY A 62 1.90 -14.17 -67.83
CA GLY A 62 0.84 -15.10 -68.21
C GLY A 62 0.39 -14.93 -69.66
N THR A 63 -0.60 -15.73 -70.06
CA THR A 63 -1.25 -15.63 -71.37
C THR A 63 -2.75 -15.37 -71.24
N VAL A 64 -3.33 -14.83 -72.32
CA VAL A 64 -4.78 -14.64 -72.50
C VAL A 64 -5.13 -15.06 -73.91
N SER A 65 -6.06 -16.00 -74.06
CA SER A 65 -6.67 -16.32 -75.35
C SER A 65 -7.92 -15.48 -75.56
N VAL A 66 -8.08 -14.92 -76.77
CA VAL A 66 -9.27 -14.17 -77.19
C VAL A 66 -9.90 -14.87 -78.38
N GLN A 67 -11.21 -15.04 -78.32
CA GLN A 67 -12.02 -15.65 -79.38
C GLN A 67 -13.01 -14.63 -79.94
N LEU A 68 -13.13 -14.60 -81.27
CA LEU A 68 -14.22 -13.93 -81.97
C LEU A 68 -14.95 -14.95 -82.84
N LEU A 69 -16.28 -15.04 -82.71
CA LEU A 69 -17.14 -15.81 -83.61
C LEU A 69 -18.09 -14.85 -84.32
N ALA A 70 -17.86 -14.63 -85.61
CA ALA A 70 -18.68 -13.77 -86.45
C ALA A 70 -19.71 -14.61 -87.21
N SER A 71 -20.98 -14.26 -87.12
CA SER A 71 -22.09 -15.06 -87.63
C SER A 71 -23.00 -14.24 -88.55
N ASN A 72 -23.37 -14.77 -89.71
CA ASN A 72 -24.28 -14.14 -90.65
C ASN A 72 -25.64 -14.86 -90.69
N LYS A 73 -26.66 -14.26 -90.08
CA LYS A 73 -28.03 -14.78 -90.00
C LYS A 73 -28.88 -14.39 -91.23
N LEU A 74 -28.31 -13.69 -92.21
CA LEU A 74 -28.94 -13.37 -93.49
C LEU A 74 -28.71 -14.49 -94.51
N SER A 75 -29.58 -14.56 -95.53
CA SER A 75 -29.42 -15.49 -96.67
C SER A 75 -28.39 -15.05 -97.71
N THR A 76 -27.88 -13.83 -97.62
CA THR A 76 -26.88 -13.25 -98.54
C THR A 76 -25.50 -13.17 -97.90
N PRO A 77 -24.40 -13.40 -98.63
CA PRO A 77 -23.05 -13.16 -98.11
C PRO A 77 -22.84 -11.74 -97.59
N ALA A 78 -21.93 -11.57 -96.63
CA ALA A 78 -21.55 -10.30 -96.05
C ALA A 78 -20.06 -10.28 -95.67
N GLY A 79 -19.38 -9.16 -95.94
CA GLY A 79 -18.02 -8.89 -95.48
C GLY A 79 -18.00 -7.70 -94.52
N PRO A 80 -18.33 -7.90 -93.23
CA PRO A 80 -18.18 -6.85 -92.23
C PRO A 80 -16.70 -6.60 -91.93
N GLN A 81 -16.38 -5.43 -91.40
CA GLN A 81 -15.12 -5.19 -90.71
C GLN A 81 -15.31 -5.42 -89.21
N ILE A 82 -14.39 -6.14 -88.58
CA ILE A 82 -14.34 -6.27 -87.12
C ILE A 82 -13.02 -5.68 -86.64
N THR A 83 -13.07 -4.66 -85.78
CA THR A 83 -11.88 -4.08 -85.14
C THR A 83 -11.85 -4.50 -83.67
N LEU A 84 -10.84 -5.27 -83.28
CA LEU A 84 -10.54 -5.67 -81.91
C LEU A 84 -9.54 -4.67 -81.32
N ASN A 85 -9.96 -3.89 -80.32
CA ASN A 85 -9.10 -3.02 -79.54
C ASN A 85 -8.52 -3.81 -78.36
N LEU A 86 -7.21 -3.72 -78.15
CA LEU A 86 -6.47 -4.47 -77.12
C LEU A 86 -5.74 -3.51 -76.18
N PRO A 87 -5.74 -3.75 -74.85
CA PRO A 87 -4.94 -2.95 -73.93
C PRO A 87 -3.44 -3.21 -74.16
N ASN A 88 -2.61 -2.19 -73.91
CA ASN A 88 -1.15 -2.24 -74.14
C ASN A 88 -0.40 -3.33 -73.35
N SER A 89 -1.05 -3.96 -72.37
CA SER A 89 -0.52 -5.09 -71.61
C SER A 89 -0.48 -6.40 -72.41
N LEU A 90 -1.33 -6.54 -73.43
CA LEU A 90 -1.47 -7.72 -74.26
C LEU A 90 -0.71 -7.54 -75.57
N SER A 91 0.39 -8.29 -75.70
CA SER A 91 1.24 -8.31 -76.90
C SER A 91 1.14 -9.65 -77.63
N PHE A 92 1.18 -9.60 -78.96
CA PHE A 92 1.37 -10.79 -79.81
C PHE A 92 2.77 -11.39 -79.60
N ASP A 93 2.87 -12.72 -79.75
CA ASP A 93 4.09 -13.49 -79.49
C ASP A 93 4.70 -14.02 -80.80
N ASP A 94 5.11 -13.11 -81.69
CA ASP A 94 5.67 -13.36 -83.04
C ASP A 94 4.87 -14.35 -83.93
N VAL A 95 3.55 -14.41 -83.74
CA VAL A 95 2.65 -15.28 -84.50
C VAL A 95 2.36 -14.71 -85.89
N GLN A 96 2.46 -15.54 -86.94
CA GLN A 96 1.87 -15.24 -88.25
C GLN A 96 0.34 -15.11 -88.12
N LEU A 97 -0.15 -13.87 -88.14
CA LEU A 97 -1.57 -13.57 -87.96
C LEU A 97 -2.43 -14.25 -89.05
N PRO A 98 -3.64 -14.75 -88.73
CA PRO A 98 -4.51 -15.41 -89.71
C PRO A 98 -4.85 -14.53 -90.92
N ALA A 99 -5.01 -15.16 -92.08
CA ALA A 99 -5.33 -14.46 -93.33
C ALA A 99 -6.60 -13.61 -93.21
N GLY A 100 -6.59 -12.39 -93.76
CA GLY A 100 -7.68 -11.43 -93.61
C GLY A 100 -7.63 -10.61 -92.31
N THR A 101 -6.52 -10.63 -91.57
CA THR A 101 -6.25 -9.72 -90.43
C THR A 101 -5.13 -8.73 -90.71
N ASN A 102 -5.12 -7.60 -89.99
CA ASN A 102 -4.07 -6.57 -90.01
C ASN A 102 -3.95 -5.92 -88.63
N HIS A 103 -2.74 -5.79 -88.08
CA HIS A 103 -2.49 -5.23 -86.74
C HIS A 103 -1.80 -3.87 -86.79
N ASN A 104 -2.36 -2.89 -86.10
CA ASN A 104 -1.75 -1.59 -85.90
C ASN A 104 -0.97 -1.56 -84.58
N TYR A 105 0.33 -1.86 -84.65
CA TYR A 105 1.27 -1.80 -83.52
C TYR A 105 1.34 -0.44 -82.80
N GLN A 106 0.80 0.66 -83.35
CA GLN A 106 0.78 1.98 -82.69
C GLN A 106 -0.43 2.19 -81.77
N THR A 107 -1.58 1.58 -82.09
CA THR A 107 -2.83 1.66 -81.28
C THR A 107 -3.20 0.33 -80.62
N ASN A 108 -2.44 -0.72 -80.92
CA ASN A 108 -2.69 -2.13 -80.59
C ASN A 108 -3.99 -2.72 -81.17
N ASP A 109 -4.60 -2.08 -82.18
CA ASP A 109 -5.83 -2.56 -82.81
C ASP A 109 -5.58 -3.66 -83.85
N LEU A 110 -6.34 -4.75 -83.79
CA LEU A 110 -6.40 -5.76 -84.84
C LEU A 110 -7.69 -5.59 -85.67
N THR A 111 -7.56 -5.34 -86.96
CA THR A 111 -8.69 -5.39 -87.92
C THR A 111 -8.79 -6.77 -88.53
N TRP A 112 -10.00 -7.31 -88.66
CA TRP A 112 -10.33 -8.59 -89.29
C TRP A 112 -11.48 -8.42 -90.30
N LEU A 113 -11.37 -9.10 -91.44
CA LEU A 113 -12.30 -9.02 -92.58
C LEU A 113 -12.83 -10.43 -92.96
N PRO A 114 -13.74 -11.03 -92.17
CA PRO A 114 -14.30 -12.35 -92.47
C PRO A 114 -15.23 -12.31 -93.70
N LEU A 115 -15.21 -13.39 -94.49
CA LEU A 115 -16.09 -13.59 -95.64
C LEU A 115 -17.28 -14.48 -95.25
N LEU A 116 -18.29 -13.90 -94.63
CA LEU A 116 -19.43 -14.65 -94.09
C LEU A 116 -20.43 -15.00 -95.20
N ASN A 117 -20.50 -16.27 -95.60
CA ASN A 117 -21.57 -16.80 -96.45
C ASN A 117 -22.96 -16.62 -95.79
N GLY A 118 -24.03 -16.69 -96.58
CA GLY A 118 -25.40 -16.64 -96.05
C GLY A 118 -25.67 -17.84 -95.14
N GLY A 119 -26.09 -17.58 -93.89
CA GLY A 119 -26.20 -18.60 -92.83
C GLY A 119 -24.86 -19.11 -92.28
N GLY A 120 -23.73 -18.53 -92.68
CA GLY A 120 -22.38 -18.96 -92.32
C GLY A 120 -21.82 -18.31 -91.05
N GLN A 121 -20.74 -18.90 -90.53
CA GLN A 121 -19.96 -18.38 -89.41
C GLN A 121 -18.46 -18.46 -89.75
N GLU A 122 -17.67 -17.53 -89.22
CA GLU A 122 -16.20 -17.55 -89.25
C GLU A 122 -15.65 -17.27 -87.85
N GLN A 123 -14.48 -17.82 -87.52
CA GLN A 123 -13.92 -17.77 -86.18
C GLN A 123 -12.45 -17.32 -86.19
N LEU A 124 -12.10 -16.39 -85.31
CA LEU A 124 -10.73 -15.96 -85.07
C LEU A 124 -10.30 -16.35 -83.65
N ASN A 125 -9.21 -17.12 -83.56
CA ASN A 125 -8.58 -17.52 -82.31
C ASN A 125 -7.24 -16.79 -82.17
N LEU A 126 -7.07 -16.01 -81.10
CA LEU A 126 -5.85 -15.26 -80.81
C LEU A 126 -5.32 -15.66 -79.42
N THR A 127 -4.02 -15.50 -79.19
CA THR A 127 -3.42 -15.65 -77.86
C THR A 127 -2.29 -14.65 -77.67
N PHE A 128 -2.30 -14.00 -76.52
CA PHE A 128 -1.43 -12.89 -76.16
C PHE A 128 -0.58 -13.26 -74.96
N LYS A 129 0.65 -12.73 -74.89
CA LYS A 129 1.42 -12.65 -73.64
C LYS A 129 1.12 -11.35 -72.91
N VAL A 130 1.07 -11.42 -71.59
CA VAL A 130 0.95 -10.27 -70.70
C VAL A 130 2.36 -9.73 -70.42
N THR A 131 2.76 -8.65 -71.11
CA THR A 131 4.15 -8.14 -71.06
C THR A 131 4.30 -6.78 -70.39
N VAL A 132 3.31 -5.88 -70.53
CA VAL A 132 3.37 -4.50 -69.97
C VAL A 132 2.14 -4.21 -69.11
N ALA A 133 2.06 -4.85 -67.95
CA ALA A 133 0.94 -4.66 -67.02
C ALA A 133 1.08 -3.37 -66.19
N ASP A 134 0.18 -2.41 -66.40
CA ASP A 134 -0.05 -1.33 -65.43
C ASP A 134 -0.79 -1.90 -64.21
N LEU A 135 -0.03 -2.22 -63.16
CA LEU A 135 -0.56 -2.76 -61.90
C LEU A 135 -1.34 -1.73 -61.07
N THR A 136 -1.42 -0.46 -61.50
CA THR A 136 -2.32 0.56 -60.91
C THR A 136 -3.71 0.55 -61.55
N GLN A 137 -3.81 0.02 -62.78
CA GLN A 137 -5.06 -0.19 -63.52
C GLN A 137 -5.18 -1.67 -63.94
N PRO A 138 -5.44 -2.58 -62.98
CA PRO A 138 -5.43 -4.02 -63.23
C PRO A 138 -6.63 -4.51 -64.05
N GLU A 139 -7.80 -3.87 -63.90
CA GLU A 139 -8.94 -4.15 -64.76
C GLU A 139 -8.81 -3.35 -66.05
N GLN A 140 -8.71 -4.06 -67.17
CA GLN A 140 -8.46 -3.49 -68.50
C GLN A 140 -9.48 -4.03 -69.49
N ILE A 141 -9.81 -3.26 -70.52
CA ILE A 141 -10.90 -3.60 -71.45
C ILE A 141 -10.35 -4.11 -72.78
N ILE A 142 -10.83 -5.26 -73.22
CA ILE A 142 -10.75 -5.73 -74.60
C ILE A 142 -12.10 -5.43 -75.25
N SER A 143 -12.14 -4.80 -76.42
CA SER A 143 -13.41 -4.53 -77.12
C SER A 143 -13.36 -4.94 -78.58
N ALA A 144 -14.50 -5.39 -79.11
CA ALA A 144 -14.65 -5.79 -80.50
C ALA A 144 -15.80 -5.01 -81.14
N THR A 145 -15.46 -4.24 -82.18
CA THR A 145 -16.38 -3.36 -82.91
C THR A 145 -16.71 -3.95 -84.28
N LEU A 146 -17.94 -4.41 -84.44
CA LEU A 146 -18.52 -4.86 -85.70
C LEU A 146 -18.98 -3.65 -86.52
N THR A 147 -18.45 -3.47 -87.72
CA THR A 147 -18.76 -2.35 -88.63
C THR A 147 -19.22 -2.86 -89.99
N ARG A 148 -20.34 -2.31 -90.49
CA ARG A 148 -20.92 -2.62 -91.80
C ARG A 148 -21.74 -1.43 -92.31
N ASP A 149 -21.64 -1.14 -93.61
CA ASP A 149 -22.47 -0.15 -94.32
C ASP A 149 -22.53 1.25 -93.63
N GLY A 150 -21.42 1.63 -92.98
CA GLY A 150 -21.29 2.89 -92.23
C GLY A 150 -21.91 2.89 -90.82
N GLN A 151 -22.39 1.76 -90.32
CA GLN A 151 -22.87 1.57 -88.95
C GLN A 151 -21.88 0.70 -88.15
N SER A 152 -21.74 0.97 -86.86
CA SER A 152 -20.84 0.24 -85.95
C SER A 152 -21.54 -0.12 -84.64
N GLN A 153 -21.22 -1.30 -84.09
CA GLN A 153 -21.66 -1.78 -82.79
C GLN A 153 -20.47 -2.40 -82.05
N THR A 154 -20.36 -2.19 -80.74
CA THR A 154 -19.21 -2.63 -79.93
C THR A 154 -19.65 -3.47 -78.75
N ILE A 155 -18.95 -4.57 -78.51
CA ILE A 155 -18.95 -5.31 -77.23
C ILE A 155 -17.59 -5.17 -76.56
N SER A 156 -17.59 -5.17 -75.23
CA SER A 156 -16.41 -5.01 -74.39
C SER A 156 -16.41 -6.05 -73.29
N LEU A 157 -15.24 -6.61 -72.99
CA LEU A 157 -15.02 -7.50 -71.85
C LEU A 157 -13.85 -7.01 -70.98
N PRO A 158 -14.00 -7.02 -69.65
CA PRO A 158 -12.88 -6.82 -68.74
C PRO A 158 -11.96 -8.05 -68.71
N VAL A 159 -10.66 -7.79 -68.70
CA VAL A 159 -9.60 -8.72 -68.31
C VAL A 159 -8.87 -8.13 -67.11
N TRP A 160 -8.69 -8.92 -66.04
CA TRP A 160 -7.99 -8.49 -64.84
C TRP A 160 -6.55 -9.01 -64.84
N ILE A 161 -5.59 -8.11 -64.69
CA ILE A 161 -4.15 -8.38 -64.78
C ILE A 161 -3.46 -7.83 -63.53
N GLY A 162 -2.85 -8.70 -62.74
CA GLY A 162 -2.20 -8.24 -61.50
C GLY A 162 -1.31 -9.27 -60.82
N LEU A 163 -0.92 -8.95 -59.58
CA LEU A 163 -0.16 -9.82 -58.71
C LEU A 163 -1.06 -10.45 -57.63
N PRO A 164 -0.84 -11.72 -57.25
CA PRO A 164 -1.65 -12.40 -56.24
C PRO A 164 -1.52 -11.72 -54.87
N ALA A 165 -2.58 -11.78 -54.07
CA ALA A 165 -2.59 -11.21 -52.73
C ALA A 165 -1.50 -11.85 -51.85
N GLN A 166 -0.80 -11.01 -51.08
CA GLN A 166 0.15 -11.40 -50.04
C GLN A 166 -0.28 -10.72 -48.73
N ALA A 167 -0.62 -11.53 -47.73
CA ALA A 167 -1.02 -11.02 -46.42
C ALA A 167 0.21 -10.83 -45.52
N ASN A 168 0.33 -9.64 -44.94
CA ASN A 168 1.13 -9.41 -43.74
C ASN A 168 0.21 -8.84 -42.66
N LEU A 169 0.44 -9.21 -41.40
CA LEU A 169 -0.43 -8.91 -40.27
C LEU A 169 0.39 -8.28 -39.14
N THR A 170 0.12 -7.02 -38.80
CA THR A 170 0.65 -6.39 -37.58
C THR A 170 -0.45 -6.20 -36.54
N ALA A 171 -0.06 -6.24 -35.27
CA ALA A 171 -0.95 -6.14 -34.12
C ALA A 171 -0.20 -5.46 -32.97
N GLU A 172 -0.85 -4.54 -32.27
CA GLU A 172 -0.24 -3.78 -31.17
C GLU A 172 -1.28 -3.47 -30.05
N PRO A 173 -0.96 -3.71 -28.77
CA PRO A 173 0.24 -4.40 -28.30
C PRO A 173 0.19 -5.92 -28.58
N ALA A 174 1.35 -6.59 -28.59
CA ALA A 174 1.44 -8.05 -28.79
C ALA A 174 1.14 -8.85 -27.50
N VAL A 175 1.30 -8.23 -26.34
CA VAL A 175 0.87 -8.71 -25.03
C VAL A 175 -0.11 -7.67 -24.47
N ALA A 176 -1.27 -8.10 -23.97
CA ALA A 176 -2.35 -7.22 -23.54
C ALA A 176 -2.96 -7.66 -22.21
N ALA A 177 -3.46 -6.73 -21.41
CA ALA A 177 -4.30 -7.05 -20.26
C ALA A 177 -5.67 -7.59 -20.70
N ILE A 178 -6.33 -8.36 -19.83
CA ILE A 178 -7.77 -8.67 -19.96
C ILE A 178 -8.55 -7.36 -20.18
N GLY A 179 -9.38 -7.32 -21.22
CA GLY A 179 -10.19 -6.17 -21.60
C GLY A 179 -9.46 -5.05 -22.36
N GLN A 180 -8.13 -5.09 -22.49
CA GLN A 180 -7.37 -4.09 -23.25
C GLN A 180 -7.61 -4.26 -24.77
N PRO A 181 -7.88 -3.18 -25.51
CA PRO A 181 -7.93 -3.23 -26.97
C PRO A 181 -6.56 -3.48 -27.59
N VAL A 182 -6.50 -4.39 -28.55
CA VAL A 182 -5.40 -4.59 -29.49
C VAL A 182 -5.84 -4.09 -30.86
N GLN A 183 -5.05 -3.20 -31.45
CA GLN A 183 -5.23 -2.73 -32.82
C GLN A 183 -4.60 -3.74 -33.79
N LEU A 184 -5.32 -4.06 -34.87
CA LEU A 184 -4.86 -4.93 -35.95
C LEU A 184 -4.70 -4.13 -37.24
N TRP A 185 -3.70 -4.47 -38.06
CA TRP A 185 -3.55 -3.94 -39.41
C TRP A 185 -3.22 -5.05 -40.40
N ALA A 186 -3.94 -5.04 -41.51
CA ALA A 186 -3.54 -5.75 -42.72
C ALA A 186 -2.59 -4.87 -43.51
N ASN A 187 -1.41 -5.40 -43.83
CA ASN A 187 -0.43 -4.76 -44.70
C ASN A 187 -0.37 -5.55 -46.03
N PRO A 188 -1.38 -5.43 -46.90
CA PRO A 188 -1.48 -6.23 -48.12
C PRO A 188 -0.42 -5.84 -49.14
N ALA A 189 0.12 -6.84 -49.83
CA ALA A 189 0.88 -6.66 -51.07
C ALA A 189 0.26 -7.50 -52.21
N GLY A 190 0.72 -7.27 -53.43
CA GLY A 190 0.03 -7.72 -54.65
C GLY A 190 -0.83 -6.59 -55.24
N THR A 191 -1.84 -6.94 -56.05
CA THR A 191 -2.68 -5.94 -56.75
C THR A 191 -4.13 -5.96 -56.25
N GLY A 192 -4.71 -4.79 -56.00
CA GLY A 192 -6.07 -4.66 -55.49
C GLY A 192 -7.17 -4.79 -56.56
N PRO A 193 -8.47 -4.74 -56.18
CA PRO A 193 -8.97 -4.54 -54.82
C PRO A 193 -8.75 -5.75 -53.91
N PHE A 194 -8.66 -5.50 -52.61
CA PHE A 194 -8.51 -6.52 -51.57
C PHE A 194 -9.77 -6.62 -50.71
N THR A 195 -10.13 -7.84 -50.32
CA THR A 195 -11.11 -8.12 -49.26
C THR A 195 -10.41 -8.76 -48.06
N GLN A 196 -10.90 -8.47 -46.86
CA GLN A 196 -10.33 -8.96 -45.60
C GLN A 196 -11.40 -9.74 -44.82
N ASN A 197 -10.98 -10.83 -44.20
CA ASN A 197 -11.78 -11.61 -43.25
C ASN A 197 -10.87 -11.99 -42.08
N TRP A 198 -11.18 -11.47 -40.90
CA TRP A 198 -10.41 -11.65 -39.68
C TRP A 198 -11.06 -12.70 -38.80
N ASP A 199 -10.28 -13.67 -38.32
CA ASP A 199 -10.63 -14.58 -37.24
C ASP A 199 -9.81 -14.22 -36.00
N PHE A 200 -10.45 -14.01 -34.85
CA PHE A 200 -9.80 -13.62 -33.62
C PHE A 200 -9.32 -14.81 -32.76
N GLY A 201 -9.53 -16.05 -33.22
CA GLY A 201 -9.10 -17.26 -32.50
C GLY A 201 -9.95 -17.60 -31.27
N ASP A 202 -10.99 -16.81 -30.99
CA ASP A 202 -12.01 -17.06 -29.95
C ASP A 202 -13.40 -17.39 -30.54
N GLY A 203 -13.47 -17.59 -31.85
CA GLY A 203 -14.70 -17.86 -32.60
C GLY A 203 -15.38 -16.62 -33.19
N ARG A 204 -14.98 -15.39 -32.81
CA ARG A 204 -15.44 -14.16 -33.47
C ARG A 204 -14.74 -13.97 -34.81
N ARG A 205 -15.51 -13.49 -35.81
CA ARG A 205 -15.00 -13.09 -37.13
C ARG A 205 -15.55 -11.74 -37.56
N ILE A 206 -14.78 -10.98 -38.34
CA ILE A 206 -15.19 -9.67 -38.87
C ILE A 206 -14.49 -9.35 -40.21
N THR A 207 -15.17 -8.64 -41.10
CA THR A 207 -14.63 -8.24 -42.43
C THR A 207 -14.22 -6.76 -42.52
N THR A 208 -14.41 -6.00 -41.44
CA THR A 208 -14.00 -4.59 -41.33
C THR A 208 -12.48 -4.48 -41.48
N PRO A 209 -11.95 -3.57 -42.32
CA PRO A 209 -10.51 -3.34 -42.42
C PRO A 209 -9.90 -2.86 -41.10
N ASN A 210 -8.70 -3.35 -40.78
CA ASN A 210 -7.88 -2.94 -39.64
C ASN A 210 -8.68 -2.82 -38.29
N PRO A 211 -9.33 -3.90 -37.84
CA PRO A 211 -10.23 -3.86 -36.69
C PRO A 211 -9.48 -3.78 -35.35
N GLN A 212 -10.20 -3.44 -34.29
CA GLN A 212 -9.75 -3.60 -32.90
C GLN A 212 -10.41 -4.81 -32.26
N VAL A 213 -9.68 -5.50 -31.38
CA VAL A 213 -10.18 -6.64 -30.60
C VAL A 213 -9.75 -6.53 -29.14
N ALA A 214 -10.66 -6.83 -28.22
CA ALA A 214 -10.37 -7.02 -26.81
C ALA A 214 -10.89 -8.40 -26.36
N TYR A 215 -10.23 -9.03 -25.39
CA TYR A 215 -10.55 -10.37 -24.89
C TYR A 215 -10.86 -10.34 -23.39
N GLY A 216 -11.95 -10.98 -22.98
CA GLY A 216 -12.43 -11.00 -21.59
C GLY A 216 -11.79 -12.10 -20.71
N THR A 217 -10.72 -12.75 -21.16
CA THR A 217 -10.09 -13.87 -20.45
C THR A 217 -8.60 -13.92 -20.81
N ALA A 218 -7.76 -14.34 -19.86
CA ALA A 218 -6.34 -14.57 -20.13
C ALA A 218 -6.16 -15.84 -20.97
N GLY A 219 -5.22 -15.81 -21.91
CA GLY A 219 -4.99 -16.88 -22.88
C GLY A 219 -4.15 -16.41 -24.07
N THR A 220 -3.84 -17.36 -24.95
CA THR A 220 -3.06 -17.09 -26.17
C THR A 220 -3.97 -17.23 -27.38
N TYR A 221 -4.22 -16.13 -28.08
CA TYR A 221 -5.15 -16.05 -29.20
C TYR A 221 -4.38 -15.94 -30.51
N GLN A 222 -4.60 -16.89 -31.43
CA GLN A 222 -4.05 -16.84 -32.77
C GLN A 222 -5.01 -16.08 -33.70
N VAL A 223 -4.74 -14.78 -33.91
CA VAL A 223 -5.49 -14.00 -34.89
C VAL A 223 -5.05 -14.37 -36.29
N THR A 224 -6.00 -14.63 -37.18
CA THR A 224 -5.75 -14.95 -38.59
C THR A 224 -6.44 -13.94 -39.50
N LEU A 225 -5.66 -13.28 -40.35
CA LEU A 225 -6.13 -12.49 -41.48
C LEU A 225 -6.19 -13.41 -42.70
N GLN A 226 -7.38 -13.61 -43.24
CA GLN A 226 -7.60 -14.07 -44.60
C GLN A 226 -7.72 -12.85 -45.52
N LEU A 227 -6.88 -12.77 -46.54
CA LEU A 227 -6.84 -11.69 -47.52
C LEU A 227 -7.09 -12.27 -48.91
N ALA A 228 -7.99 -11.66 -49.69
CA ALA A 228 -8.31 -12.14 -51.03
C ALA A 228 -8.34 -11.01 -52.07
N ASN A 229 -7.89 -11.33 -53.28
CA ASN A 229 -8.03 -10.52 -54.50
C ASN A 229 -8.49 -11.42 -55.67
N PRO A 230 -8.71 -10.91 -56.90
CA PRO A 230 -9.18 -11.73 -58.02
C PRO A 230 -8.32 -12.94 -58.38
N LEU A 231 -7.02 -12.95 -58.05
CA LEU A 231 -6.12 -14.09 -58.25
C LEU A 231 -6.16 -15.16 -57.15
N GLY A 232 -6.91 -14.94 -56.07
CA GLY A 232 -7.15 -15.94 -55.03
C GLY A 232 -7.03 -15.42 -53.60
N VAL A 233 -6.82 -16.36 -52.69
CA VAL A 233 -6.89 -16.16 -51.24
C VAL A 233 -5.56 -16.56 -50.59
N THR A 234 -5.11 -15.75 -49.64
CA THR A 234 -3.93 -16.00 -48.81
C THR A 234 -4.25 -15.75 -47.33
N THR A 235 -3.39 -16.22 -46.43
CA THR A 235 -3.58 -16.09 -44.98
C THR A 235 -2.29 -15.73 -44.26
N ALA A 236 -2.37 -14.79 -43.32
CA ALA A 236 -1.33 -14.52 -42.33
C ALA A 236 -1.92 -14.68 -40.93
N SER A 237 -1.11 -15.09 -39.95
CA SER A 237 -1.52 -15.19 -38.56
C SER A 237 -0.52 -14.54 -37.62
N LYS A 238 -1.01 -13.94 -36.53
CA LYS A 238 -0.19 -13.38 -35.45
C LYS A 238 -0.80 -13.75 -34.10
N THR A 239 0.06 -14.16 -33.18
CA THR A 239 -0.32 -14.47 -31.80
C THR A 239 -0.45 -13.19 -30.98
N ILE A 240 -1.54 -13.09 -30.21
CA ILE A 240 -1.74 -12.13 -29.12
C ILE A 240 -1.73 -12.93 -27.82
N THR A 241 -0.96 -12.48 -26.83
CA THR A 241 -0.99 -13.06 -25.48
C THR A 241 -1.75 -12.13 -24.55
N VAL A 242 -2.90 -12.59 -24.04
CA VAL A 242 -3.73 -11.85 -23.10
C VAL A 242 -3.45 -12.37 -21.69
N VAL A 243 -3.18 -11.47 -20.76
CA VAL A 243 -2.74 -11.79 -19.41
C VAL A 243 -3.59 -11.06 -18.37
N PRO A 244 -3.70 -11.57 -17.13
CA PRO A 244 -4.26 -10.78 -16.04
C PRO A 244 -3.41 -9.51 -15.83
N GLN A 245 -4.05 -8.44 -15.36
CA GLN A 245 -3.32 -7.33 -14.76
C GLN A 245 -2.50 -7.83 -13.55
N PRO A 246 -1.44 -7.12 -13.13
CA PRO A 246 -0.82 -7.39 -11.84
C PRO A 246 -1.86 -7.18 -10.73
N ALA A 247 -1.58 -7.75 -9.57
CA ALA A 247 -2.37 -7.58 -8.36
C ALA A 247 -1.42 -7.18 -7.24
N ALA A 248 -1.22 -5.87 -7.08
CA ALA A 248 -0.42 -5.31 -5.99
C ALA A 248 -0.97 -5.79 -4.63
N ASN A 249 -0.13 -6.34 -3.77
CA ASN A 249 -0.48 -6.70 -2.40
C ASN A 249 0.77 -6.83 -1.52
N PHE A 250 0.65 -6.54 -0.23
CA PHE A 250 1.71 -6.72 0.75
C PHE A 250 1.15 -6.92 2.15
N ARG A 251 2.06 -7.20 3.09
CA ARG A 251 1.87 -7.07 4.54
C ARG A 251 3.18 -6.61 5.16
N THR A 252 3.16 -6.19 6.42
CA THR A 252 4.38 -6.09 7.24
C THR A 252 4.66 -7.41 7.99
N ASP A 253 5.81 -7.48 8.65
CA ASP A 253 6.12 -8.42 9.73
C ASP A 253 5.51 -7.97 11.08
N ASP A 254 5.61 -6.67 11.40
CA ASP A 254 4.97 -6.03 12.55
C ASP A 254 3.89 -5.00 12.12
N ALA A 255 2.75 -5.00 12.78
CA ALA A 255 1.63 -4.09 12.55
C ALA A 255 1.53 -2.94 13.57
N LYS A 256 2.35 -2.96 14.64
CA LYS A 256 2.40 -1.91 15.68
C LYS A 256 3.85 -1.50 16.04
N PRO A 257 4.70 -1.16 15.05
CA PRO A 257 6.09 -0.80 15.32
C PRO A 257 6.21 0.52 16.09
N VAL A 258 7.35 0.69 16.77
CA VAL A 258 7.78 1.95 17.40
C VAL A 258 8.73 2.76 16.49
N PRO A 259 8.96 4.06 16.75
CA PRO A 259 9.93 4.85 15.97
C PRO A 259 11.32 4.20 15.94
N LEU A 260 11.95 4.26 14.78
CA LEU A 260 13.24 3.62 14.45
C LEU A 260 13.27 2.09 14.55
N GLN A 261 12.15 1.42 14.82
CA GLN A 261 12.05 -0.03 14.62
C GLN A 261 12.14 -0.37 13.12
N ALA A 262 12.91 -1.39 12.79
CA ALA A 262 12.98 -1.93 11.43
C ALA A 262 11.73 -2.78 11.14
N VAL A 263 11.01 -2.43 10.07
CA VAL A 263 9.79 -3.12 9.61
C VAL A 263 10.08 -3.75 8.26
N GLN A 264 9.87 -5.06 8.13
CA GLN A 264 9.98 -5.76 6.85
C GLN A 264 8.66 -5.73 6.09
N PHE A 265 8.68 -5.12 4.90
CA PHE A 265 7.55 -5.12 3.98
C PHE A 265 7.63 -6.35 3.08
N ILE A 266 6.64 -7.23 3.22
CA ILE A 266 6.58 -8.55 2.60
C ILE A 266 5.55 -8.52 1.48
N ASN A 267 6.05 -8.66 0.26
CA ASN A 267 5.31 -8.52 -0.98
C ASN A 267 4.57 -9.81 -1.33
N LEU A 268 3.27 -9.67 -1.56
CA LEU A 268 2.31 -10.75 -1.84
C LEU A 268 1.70 -10.59 -3.24
N SER A 269 2.35 -9.81 -4.11
CA SER A 269 1.76 -9.38 -5.38
C SER A 269 1.74 -10.47 -6.45
N GLY A 270 0.64 -10.54 -7.19
CA GLY A 270 0.48 -11.41 -8.35
C GLY A 270 0.70 -10.67 -9.68
N GLY A 271 0.87 -11.44 -10.77
CA GLY A 271 0.95 -10.90 -12.13
C GLY A 271 1.72 -11.81 -13.08
N GLN A 272 1.85 -11.41 -14.34
CA GLN A 272 2.76 -12.07 -15.29
C GLN A 272 4.11 -11.35 -15.33
N PRO A 273 5.24 -12.05 -15.08
CA PRO A 273 6.57 -11.43 -15.10
C PRO A 273 7.00 -10.86 -16.48
N PRO A 274 8.01 -9.97 -16.52
CA PRO A 274 8.70 -9.36 -15.38
C PRO A 274 7.79 -8.40 -14.60
N LEU A 275 7.89 -8.45 -13.27
CA LEU A 275 7.23 -7.48 -12.38
C LEU A 275 8.29 -6.50 -11.86
N THR A 276 7.92 -5.22 -11.78
CA THR A 276 8.69 -4.19 -11.07
C THR A 276 7.84 -3.57 -9.97
N TYR A 277 8.51 -3.11 -8.92
CA TYR A 277 7.90 -2.65 -7.67
C TYR A 277 8.38 -1.23 -7.38
N ALA A 278 7.47 -0.38 -6.91
CA ALA A 278 7.79 0.92 -6.35
C ALA A 278 6.99 1.10 -5.06
N TRP A 279 7.69 1.39 -3.97
CA TRP A 279 7.15 1.64 -2.64
C TRP A 279 7.24 3.12 -2.33
N ASP A 280 6.18 3.68 -1.76
CA ASP A 280 6.15 4.98 -1.10
C ASP A 280 5.69 4.71 0.33
N PHE A 281 6.54 5.04 1.32
CA PHE A 281 6.25 4.74 2.72
C PHE A 281 5.35 5.79 3.39
N GLY A 282 4.99 6.88 2.69
CA GLY A 282 4.13 7.93 3.21
C GLY A 282 4.81 8.92 4.16
N ASP A 283 6.11 8.75 4.42
CA ASP A 283 6.98 9.67 5.17
C ASP A 283 7.88 10.53 4.25
N GLY A 284 7.73 10.38 2.92
CA GLY A 284 8.58 11.01 1.90
C GLY A 284 9.72 10.14 1.40
N THR A 285 9.92 8.93 1.95
CA THR A 285 10.90 7.95 1.48
C THR A 285 10.28 6.87 0.58
N SER A 286 11.12 6.17 -0.19
CA SER A 286 10.68 5.20 -1.20
C SER A 286 11.70 4.09 -1.43
N SER A 287 11.27 2.97 -2.02
CA SER A 287 12.13 1.85 -2.42
C SER A 287 11.64 1.20 -3.72
N ASN A 288 12.52 0.46 -4.41
CA ASN A 288 12.17 -0.37 -5.58
C ASN A 288 12.49 -1.86 -5.35
N GLU A 289 12.79 -2.25 -4.12
CA GLU A 289 13.11 -3.64 -3.76
C GLU A 289 11.86 -4.53 -3.74
N VAL A 290 12.06 -5.84 -3.84
CA VAL A 290 10.93 -6.79 -3.78
C VAL A 290 10.31 -6.82 -2.39
N ASN A 291 11.13 -6.85 -1.33
CA ASN A 291 10.71 -6.90 0.08
C ASN A 291 11.61 -5.97 0.92
N PRO A 292 11.38 -4.64 0.90
CA PRO A 292 12.26 -3.70 1.59
C PRO A 292 12.12 -3.79 3.11
N ILE A 293 13.15 -3.31 3.81
CA ILE A 293 13.11 -3.00 5.24
C ILE A 293 13.14 -1.48 5.39
N HIS A 294 12.26 -0.91 6.22
CA HIS A 294 12.18 0.53 6.45
C HIS A 294 12.11 0.86 7.95
N GLN A 295 12.45 2.10 8.31
CA GLN A 295 12.41 2.64 9.68
C GLN A 295 11.72 4.00 9.69
N PHE A 296 10.61 4.12 10.41
CA PHE A 296 9.88 5.38 10.53
C PHE A 296 10.50 6.26 11.63
N PRO A 297 10.80 7.55 11.37
CA PRO A 297 11.55 8.39 12.31
C PRO A 297 10.72 8.90 13.49
N ALA A 298 9.39 8.83 13.43
CA ALA A 298 8.46 9.33 14.44
C ALA A 298 7.15 8.54 14.44
N SER A 299 6.38 8.64 15.52
CA SER A 299 5.03 8.07 15.62
C SER A 299 4.05 8.78 14.70
N GLY A 300 3.15 8.04 14.04
CA GLY A 300 2.20 8.60 13.09
C GLY A 300 1.42 7.56 12.29
N TYR A 301 0.60 8.06 11.35
CA TYR A 301 -0.20 7.26 10.43
C TYR A 301 0.43 7.35 9.03
N PHE A 302 1.03 6.25 8.57
CA PHE A 302 1.82 6.22 7.35
C PHE A 302 1.08 5.45 6.24
N PRO A 303 0.58 6.12 5.18
CA PRO A 303 -0.19 5.50 4.10
C PRO A 303 0.74 4.80 3.09
N VAL A 304 1.33 3.67 3.48
CA VAL A 304 2.28 2.92 2.66
C VAL A 304 1.60 2.43 1.38
N ARG A 305 2.16 2.79 0.23
CA ARG A 305 1.72 2.39 -1.11
C ARG A 305 2.73 1.42 -1.72
N LEU A 306 2.24 0.30 -2.25
CA LEU A 306 2.96 -0.54 -3.20
C LEU A 306 2.32 -0.42 -4.59
N THR A 307 3.12 0.05 -5.55
CA THR A 307 2.79 0.07 -6.98
C THR A 307 3.54 -1.06 -7.69
N VAL A 308 2.82 -1.87 -8.47
CA VAL A 308 3.36 -3.03 -9.20
C VAL A 308 3.08 -2.88 -10.68
N THR A 309 4.13 -2.93 -11.49
CA THR A 309 4.06 -2.81 -12.96
C THR A 309 4.50 -4.10 -13.64
N SER A 310 3.89 -4.38 -14.78
CA SER A 310 4.11 -5.56 -15.63
C SER A 310 3.96 -5.18 -17.11
N PRO A 311 4.26 -6.08 -18.07
CA PRO A 311 3.93 -5.87 -19.49
C PRO A 311 2.43 -5.64 -19.77
N ALA A 312 1.55 -6.00 -18.82
CA ALA A 312 0.09 -5.79 -18.90
C ALA A 312 -0.36 -4.40 -18.40
N GLY A 313 0.57 -3.58 -17.89
CA GLY A 313 0.27 -2.35 -17.16
C GLY A 313 0.49 -2.47 -15.66
N THR A 314 -0.13 -1.56 -14.91
CA THR A 314 0.22 -1.23 -13.52
C THR A 314 -1.01 -1.26 -12.60
N THR A 315 -0.81 -1.70 -11.36
CA THR A 315 -1.80 -1.62 -10.26
C THR A 315 -1.13 -1.15 -8.98
N GLU A 316 -1.88 -0.59 -8.04
CA GLU A 316 -1.39 -0.17 -6.73
C GLU A 316 -2.26 -0.70 -5.59
N THR A 317 -1.73 -0.67 -4.37
CA THR A 317 -2.45 -0.93 -3.12
C THR A 317 -1.85 -0.10 -2.01
N VAL A 318 -2.71 0.45 -1.13
CA VAL A 318 -2.33 1.29 0.00
C VAL A 318 -2.81 0.64 1.29
N GLN A 319 -1.96 0.61 2.31
CA GLN A 319 -2.33 0.20 3.67
C GLN A 319 -1.75 1.22 4.66
N THR A 320 -2.56 1.68 5.62
CA THR A 320 -2.08 2.59 6.66
C THR A 320 -1.39 1.79 7.76
N LEU A 321 -0.08 1.97 7.91
CA LEU A 321 0.67 1.50 9.07
C LEU A 321 0.58 2.55 10.18
N VAL A 322 0.40 2.12 11.42
CA VAL A 322 0.39 2.99 12.60
C VAL A 322 1.68 2.74 13.38
N VAL A 323 2.51 3.77 13.49
CA VAL A 323 3.72 3.75 14.33
C VAL A 323 3.36 4.47 15.63
N GLY A 324 3.40 3.76 16.76
CA GLY A 324 3.05 4.31 18.07
C GLY A 324 4.25 4.39 19.00
N ASN A 325 4.13 5.11 20.11
CA ASN A 325 5.20 5.19 21.10
C ASN A 325 5.02 4.12 22.17
N SER A 326 6.12 3.51 22.62
CA SER A 326 6.17 2.81 23.91
C SER A 326 5.71 3.75 25.04
N PRO A 327 5.13 3.21 26.13
CA PRO A 327 4.61 4.05 27.20
C PRO A 327 5.73 4.73 27.97
N SER A 328 5.55 6.00 28.32
CA SER A 328 6.39 6.71 29.29
C SER A 328 5.81 6.58 30.69
N ALA A 329 6.59 6.07 31.63
CA ALA A 329 6.21 5.93 33.04
C ALA A 329 7.43 5.99 33.99
N ASP A 330 7.20 6.46 35.22
CA ASP A 330 8.12 6.41 36.36
C ASP A 330 7.32 6.18 37.66
N PHE A 331 7.98 5.97 38.81
CA PHE A 331 7.31 5.87 40.11
C PHE A 331 8.11 6.49 41.26
N MET A 332 7.42 6.81 42.35
CA MET A 332 8.00 7.26 43.62
C MET A 332 7.79 6.26 44.75
N MET A 333 8.71 6.31 45.72
CA MET A 333 8.70 5.52 46.95
C MET A 333 9.60 6.19 48.00
N GLU A 334 9.48 5.80 49.28
CA GLU A 334 10.50 6.14 50.27
C GLU A 334 11.77 5.31 50.03
N ALA A 335 12.93 5.96 49.88
CA ALA A 335 14.21 5.28 49.65
C ALA A 335 14.68 4.41 50.83
N ALA A 336 14.08 4.58 52.00
CA ALA A 336 14.28 3.71 53.17
C ALA A 336 12.98 3.52 53.96
N THR A 337 12.85 2.35 54.59
CA THR A 337 11.76 2.01 55.52
C THR A 337 12.29 1.07 56.61
N VAL A 338 11.42 0.50 57.43
CA VAL A 338 11.79 -0.47 58.48
C VAL A 338 10.92 -1.72 58.44
N THR A 339 11.45 -2.85 58.89
CA THR A 339 10.72 -4.13 58.93
C THR A 339 9.38 -4.02 59.64
N GLY A 340 8.31 -4.51 59.01
CA GLY A 340 6.95 -4.47 59.55
C GLY A 340 6.18 -3.17 59.29
N ARG A 341 6.82 -2.12 58.75
CA ARG A 341 6.15 -0.90 58.32
C ARG A 341 5.58 -1.05 56.90
N ALA A 342 4.39 -0.50 56.68
CA ALA A 342 3.82 -0.33 55.35
C ALA A 342 4.50 0.83 54.61
N THR A 343 4.96 0.56 53.39
CA THR A 343 5.49 1.55 52.45
C THR A 343 4.62 1.54 51.20
N THR A 344 4.21 2.73 50.78
CA THR A 344 3.46 2.97 49.55
C THR A 344 4.41 3.37 48.43
N MET A 345 4.10 2.94 47.21
CA MET A 345 4.73 3.37 45.97
C MET A 345 3.63 3.85 45.02
N GLN A 346 3.89 4.97 44.33
CA GLN A 346 2.94 5.62 43.42
C GLN A 346 3.59 5.78 42.05
N ALA A 347 2.93 5.31 41.00
CA ALA A 347 3.36 5.46 39.62
C ALA A 347 2.76 6.70 38.93
N PHE A 348 3.44 7.12 37.87
CA PHE A 348 3.14 8.27 37.03
C PHE A 348 3.40 7.89 35.57
N HIS A 349 2.51 8.27 34.65
CA HIS A 349 2.63 7.89 33.24
C HIS A 349 1.92 8.86 32.30
N ASP A 350 2.19 8.72 31.01
CA ASP A 350 1.66 9.54 29.90
C ASP A 350 0.18 9.29 29.52
N GLY A 351 -0.57 8.54 30.33
CA GLY A 351 -1.94 8.13 30.02
C GLY A 351 -2.09 7.03 28.94
N THR A 352 -1.01 6.55 28.30
CA THR A 352 -1.08 5.49 27.28
C THR A 352 -0.99 4.07 27.86
N VAL A 353 -0.55 3.93 29.10
CA VAL A 353 -0.39 2.65 29.82
C VAL A 353 -1.73 1.92 29.94
N THR A 354 -1.77 0.67 29.46
CA THR A 354 -2.94 -0.22 29.55
C THR A 354 -2.78 -1.32 30.60
N GLU A 355 -1.55 -1.65 30.99
CA GLU A 355 -1.23 -2.60 32.06
C GLU A 355 -0.01 -2.13 32.87
N MET A 356 -0.05 -2.29 34.19
CA MET A 356 1.05 -1.97 35.09
C MET A 356 1.21 -3.06 36.14
N GLN A 357 2.41 -3.65 36.19
CA GLN A 357 2.81 -4.69 37.13
C GLN A 357 4.02 -4.22 37.96
N TRP A 358 4.15 -4.76 39.17
CA TRP A 358 5.23 -4.44 40.11
C TRP A 358 5.82 -5.73 40.70
N ASP A 359 7.13 -5.75 40.87
CA ASP A 359 7.85 -6.71 41.72
C ASP A 359 8.57 -5.93 42.84
N MET A 360 8.42 -6.38 44.08
CA MET A 360 9.01 -5.70 45.25
C MET A 360 10.43 -6.18 45.58
N GLY A 361 11.01 -7.09 44.80
CA GLY A 361 12.35 -7.65 45.02
C GLY A 361 12.43 -8.64 46.19
N ASP A 362 11.37 -8.82 46.96
CA ASP A 362 11.21 -9.90 47.96
C ASP A 362 10.38 -11.09 47.41
N GLY A 363 9.97 -11.03 46.14
CA GLY A 363 9.14 -12.03 45.47
C GLY A 363 7.63 -11.80 45.59
N LYS A 364 7.15 -10.73 46.25
CA LYS A 364 5.74 -10.30 46.14
C LYS A 364 5.54 -9.39 44.94
N GLN A 365 4.45 -9.62 44.20
CA GLN A 365 4.07 -8.85 43.01
C GLN A 365 2.69 -8.19 43.16
N TYR A 366 2.49 -7.06 42.48
CA TYR A 366 1.30 -6.19 42.58
C TYR A 366 0.94 -5.57 41.22
N SER A 367 -0.21 -4.90 41.13
CA SER A 367 -0.68 -4.24 39.90
C SER A 367 -1.53 -3.01 40.21
N GLY A 368 -1.43 -1.96 39.39
CA GLY A 368 -2.14 -0.68 39.56
C GLY A 368 -1.20 0.51 39.81
N GLU A 369 -1.74 1.72 39.78
CA GLU A 369 -0.98 2.98 39.91
C GLU A 369 -0.44 3.23 41.33
N GLU A 370 -1.19 2.86 42.37
CA GLU A 370 -0.72 2.88 43.76
C GLU A 370 -0.60 1.44 44.29
N VAL A 371 0.51 1.12 44.96
CA VAL A 371 0.73 -0.17 45.60
C VAL A 371 1.32 0.03 47.00
N THR A 372 0.91 -0.79 47.96
CA THR A 372 1.41 -0.75 49.35
C THR A 372 1.91 -2.11 49.79
N HIS A 373 3.11 -2.14 50.38
CA HIS A 373 3.83 -3.35 50.74
C HIS A 373 4.42 -3.29 52.15
N VAL A 374 4.59 -4.44 52.79
CA VAL A 374 5.29 -4.60 54.08
C VAL A 374 6.47 -5.56 53.91
N TYR A 375 7.68 -5.03 54.10
CA TYR A 375 8.90 -5.83 54.14
C TYR A 375 9.06 -6.46 55.53
N HIS A 376 9.31 -7.78 55.58
CA HIS A 376 9.50 -8.52 56.84
C HIS A 376 10.97 -8.92 57.11
N GLN A 377 11.88 -8.61 56.19
CA GLN A 377 13.31 -8.88 56.31
C GLN A 377 14.09 -7.57 56.11
N MET A 378 15.24 -7.44 56.77
CA MET A 378 16.16 -6.32 56.59
C MET A 378 17.03 -6.55 55.35
N GLY A 379 17.34 -5.49 54.61
CA GLY A 379 18.16 -5.59 53.40
C GLY A 379 17.95 -4.43 52.43
N THR A 380 18.52 -4.55 51.25
CA THR A 380 18.25 -3.66 50.11
C THR A 380 17.40 -4.43 49.11
N PHE A 381 16.22 -3.90 48.76
CA PHE A 381 15.31 -4.52 47.79
C PHE A 381 15.24 -3.65 46.54
N ASN A 382 15.18 -4.29 45.37
CA ASN A 382 15.02 -3.61 44.08
C ASN A 382 13.56 -3.69 43.65
N VAL A 383 12.82 -2.61 43.86
CA VAL A 383 11.43 -2.50 43.39
C VAL A 383 11.46 -2.22 41.90
N THR A 384 10.74 -3.02 41.12
CA THR A 384 10.67 -2.92 39.67
C THR A 384 9.22 -2.74 39.25
N MET A 385 8.94 -1.68 38.50
CA MET A 385 7.65 -1.44 37.84
C MET A 385 7.80 -1.74 36.34
N THR A 386 6.85 -2.47 35.77
CA THR A 386 6.72 -2.68 34.33
C THR A 386 5.38 -2.14 33.86
N ALA A 387 5.39 -1.16 32.97
CA ALA A 387 4.21 -0.57 32.37
C ALA A 387 4.17 -0.88 30.86
N ARG A 388 2.99 -1.23 30.34
CA ARG A 388 2.78 -1.69 28.96
C ARG A 388 1.72 -0.85 28.26
N ASN A 389 1.85 -0.68 26.94
CA ASN A 389 0.77 -0.29 26.05
C ASN A 389 0.76 -1.22 24.81
N GLU A 390 -0.01 -0.91 23.77
CA GLU A 390 -0.12 -1.77 22.59
C GLU A 390 1.09 -1.75 21.62
N TYR A 391 2.07 -0.86 21.84
CA TYR A 391 3.29 -0.69 21.04
C TYR A 391 4.56 -1.12 21.78
N GLY A 392 4.54 -1.25 23.11
CA GLY A 392 5.71 -1.68 23.87
C GLY A 392 5.57 -1.70 25.39
N GLU A 393 6.71 -1.87 26.07
CA GLU A 393 6.83 -1.81 27.53
C GLU A 393 7.93 -0.83 27.94
N ILE A 394 7.82 -0.31 29.17
CA ILE A 394 8.89 0.36 29.90
C ILE A 394 9.09 -0.33 31.24
N VAL A 395 10.36 -0.51 31.64
CA VAL A 395 10.74 -1.11 32.92
C VAL A 395 11.57 -0.10 33.71
N VAL A 396 11.12 0.20 34.93
CA VAL A 396 11.74 1.14 35.85
C VAL A 396 12.11 0.41 37.12
N SER A 397 13.27 0.68 37.72
CA SER A 397 13.68 0.07 38.99
C SER A 397 14.27 1.09 39.96
N LYS A 398 13.92 0.98 41.24
CA LYS A 398 14.42 1.84 42.33
C LYS A 398 14.69 1.01 43.59
N LEU A 399 15.77 1.34 44.30
CA LEU A 399 16.19 0.62 45.50
C LEU A 399 15.51 1.17 46.76
N ILE A 400 15.15 0.28 47.68
CA ILE A 400 14.73 0.64 49.04
C ILE A 400 15.58 -0.08 50.10
N GLN A 401 16.02 0.69 51.10
CA GLN A 401 16.75 0.18 52.26
C GLN A 401 15.79 -0.13 53.42
N VAL A 402 15.69 -1.40 53.82
CA VAL A 402 14.84 -1.84 54.94
C VAL A 402 15.69 -2.02 56.20
N GLY A 403 15.58 -1.06 57.12
CA GLY A 403 16.20 -1.08 58.43
C GLY A 403 15.43 -1.88 59.49
N ALA A 404 15.97 -1.94 60.70
CA ALA A 404 15.32 -2.61 61.83
C ALA A 404 14.12 -1.79 62.33
N GLY A 405 12.97 -2.45 62.52
CA GLY A 405 11.78 -1.83 63.12
C GLY A 405 11.98 -1.52 64.60
N ILE A 406 12.17 -0.25 64.93
CA ILE A 406 11.91 0.27 66.27
C ILE A 406 10.44 0.68 66.39
N LEU A 407 9.84 0.41 67.55
CA LEU A 407 8.41 0.66 67.80
C LEU A 407 8.20 2.13 68.20
N GLU A 408 8.28 3.05 67.23
CA GLU A 408 8.13 4.48 67.52
C GLU A 408 6.69 4.84 67.95
N THR A 409 6.51 4.97 69.26
CA THR A 409 5.38 5.72 69.82
C THR A 409 5.57 7.19 69.50
N TYR A 410 4.86 7.67 68.48
CA TYR A 410 4.86 9.08 68.05
C TYR A 410 4.63 10.02 69.24
N LEU A 411 5.66 10.80 69.59
CA LEU A 411 5.55 11.96 70.47
C LEU A 411 5.85 13.21 69.61
N PRO A 412 4.91 14.17 69.49
CA PRO A 412 5.14 15.37 68.68
C PRO A 412 6.22 16.23 69.35
N LEU A 413 7.40 16.30 68.74
CA LEU A 413 8.61 16.87 69.36
C LEU A 413 8.89 18.32 68.90
N ILE A 414 7.85 19.16 68.94
CA ILE A 414 7.97 20.62 68.75
C ILE A 414 7.17 21.32 69.85
N PHE A 415 7.66 22.48 70.32
CA PHE A 415 7.17 23.22 71.51
C PHE A 415 7.40 22.56 72.88
N LEU A 416 8.65 22.59 73.33
CA LEU A 416 8.92 22.85 74.76
C LEU A 416 8.96 24.37 74.98
N PRO A 417 8.20 24.94 75.92
CA PRO A 417 8.33 26.35 76.28
C PRO A 417 9.64 26.59 77.06
N VAL A 418 10.37 27.64 76.71
CA VAL A 418 11.59 28.03 77.42
C VAL A 418 11.22 28.75 78.73
N GLY A 419 11.47 28.09 79.86
CA GLY A 419 11.49 28.73 81.19
C GLY A 419 10.61 28.05 82.25
N GLY A 420 11.22 27.63 83.36
CA GLY A 420 10.52 27.07 84.52
C GLY A 420 11.34 25.99 85.23
N THR A 421 11.84 26.27 86.43
CA THR A 421 12.71 25.33 87.16
C THR A 421 11.91 24.33 88.00
N GLY A 422 12.04 23.05 87.63
CA GLY A 422 12.21 21.94 88.57
C GLY A 422 11.02 21.50 89.43
N PHE A 423 10.50 20.32 89.10
CA PHE A 423 10.11 19.31 90.10
C PHE A 423 10.74 17.97 89.72
N ALA A 424 10.98 17.11 90.71
CA ALA A 424 11.76 15.87 90.57
C ALA A 424 11.00 14.65 91.11
N THR A 425 11.63 13.48 91.01
CA THR A 425 11.21 12.14 91.51
C THR A 425 10.17 11.40 90.66
N PRO A 426 10.12 10.06 90.73
CA PRO A 426 11.27 9.14 90.75
C PRO A 426 11.13 7.96 89.77
N ALA A 427 12.19 7.17 89.62
CA ALA A 427 12.15 5.92 88.85
C ALA A 427 11.27 4.85 89.51
N GLY A 428 10.47 4.15 88.70
CA GLY A 428 9.72 2.95 89.08
C GLY A 428 10.10 1.76 88.20
N GLN A 429 10.36 0.61 88.82
CA GLN A 429 10.79 -0.61 88.11
C GLN A 429 9.59 -1.34 87.48
N VAL A 430 9.80 -1.97 86.32
CA VAL A 430 9.00 -3.11 85.87
C VAL A 430 9.95 -4.26 85.49
N THR A 431 9.59 -5.47 85.91
CA THR A 431 10.46 -6.66 85.95
C THR A 431 10.50 -7.47 84.65
N GLN A 432 11.67 -8.01 84.31
CA GLN A 432 11.77 -9.19 83.45
C GLN A 432 11.12 -10.43 84.09
N PRO A 433 10.69 -11.39 83.26
CA PRO A 433 10.80 -12.80 83.63
C PRO A 433 11.45 -13.70 82.55
N ALA A 434 12.43 -14.49 82.99
CA ALA A 434 12.84 -15.83 82.51
C ALA A 434 13.22 -16.09 81.03
N GLN A 435 14.51 -16.40 80.82
CA GLN A 435 14.95 -17.47 79.90
C GLN A 435 14.58 -18.86 80.49
N PRO A 436 14.32 -19.90 79.66
CA PRO A 436 15.37 -20.71 79.00
C PRO A 436 15.04 -21.01 77.50
N THR A 437 15.84 -21.69 76.66
CA THR A 437 16.96 -22.62 76.88
C THR A 437 17.97 -22.52 75.70
N GLN A 438 19.23 -22.94 75.88
CA GLN A 438 20.15 -23.15 74.75
C GLN A 438 19.73 -24.36 73.88
N VAL A 439 19.93 -24.24 72.57
CA VAL A 439 20.03 -25.36 71.62
C VAL A 439 21.31 -25.15 70.78
N ALA A 440 21.93 -26.25 70.35
CA ALA A 440 23.33 -26.26 69.89
C ALA A 440 23.58 -25.55 68.55
N GLN A 441 24.84 -25.13 68.35
CA GLN A 441 25.36 -24.65 67.07
C GLN A 441 25.31 -25.79 66.02
N ALA A 442 24.76 -25.51 64.84
CA ALA A 442 24.90 -26.37 63.67
C ALA A 442 25.92 -25.74 62.71
N THR A 443 27.09 -26.37 62.56
CA THR A 443 28.10 -25.96 61.58
C THR A 443 27.68 -26.36 60.18
N LEU A 444 27.71 -25.41 59.23
CA LEU A 444 27.51 -25.71 57.81
C LEU A 444 28.68 -26.57 57.26
N PRO A 445 28.41 -27.54 56.37
CA PRO A 445 29.44 -28.39 55.80
C PRO A 445 30.29 -27.65 54.76
N VAL A 446 31.60 -27.88 54.79
CA VAL A 446 32.56 -27.33 53.81
C VAL A 446 32.47 -28.11 52.50
N ILE A 447 32.23 -27.42 51.39
CA ILE A 447 32.35 -27.98 50.03
C ILE A 447 33.83 -27.85 49.59
N PRO A 448 34.50 -28.91 49.12
CA PRO A 448 35.89 -28.83 48.65
C PRO A 448 36.02 -27.97 47.39
N ALA A 449 37.07 -27.16 47.32
CA ALA A 449 37.39 -26.37 46.13
C ALA A 449 37.87 -27.27 44.98
N LEU A 450 37.31 -27.08 43.77
CA LEU A 450 37.83 -27.67 42.54
C LEU A 450 39.01 -26.82 42.03
N THR A 451 40.16 -27.45 41.80
CA THR A 451 41.37 -26.79 41.32
C THR A 451 41.31 -26.46 39.82
N PRO A 452 41.79 -25.28 39.39
CA PRO A 452 41.79 -24.90 37.98
C PRO A 452 42.87 -25.65 37.17
N PRO A 453 42.60 -26.08 35.93
CA PRO A 453 43.62 -26.61 35.02
C PRO A 453 44.48 -25.50 34.41
N GLN A 454 45.76 -25.79 34.14
CA GLN A 454 46.71 -24.85 33.51
C GLN A 454 46.77 -25.00 31.96
N PRO A 455 47.10 -23.91 31.23
CA PRO A 455 47.69 -23.96 29.88
C PRO A 455 49.17 -24.43 29.95
N PRO A 456 49.92 -24.71 28.85
CA PRO A 456 49.78 -24.25 27.45
C PRO A 456 49.89 -25.45 26.45
N PRO A 457 50.31 -25.32 25.16
CA PRO A 457 50.61 -24.15 24.32
C PRO A 457 49.88 -24.10 22.96
N ALA A 458 50.06 -22.98 22.24
CA ALA A 458 49.72 -22.84 20.83
C ALA A 458 51.00 -22.82 19.98
N ASP A 459 50.94 -23.35 18.76
CA ASP A 459 52.08 -23.35 17.84
C ASP A 459 51.63 -23.16 16.36
N GLN A 460 52.45 -22.42 15.60
CA GLN A 460 52.51 -22.30 14.13
C GLN A 460 51.35 -21.65 13.31
N ILE A 461 51.45 -20.31 13.17
CA ILE A 461 51.78 -19.60 11.91
C ILE A 461 50.74 -19.47 10.75
N ALA A 462 50.79 -18.30 10.10
CA ALA A 462 50.21 -17.88 8.81
C ALA A 462 48.72 -17.48 8.76
N ALA A 463 48.31 -16.36 8.12
CA ALA A 463 49.09 -15.22 7.63
C ALA A 463 48.23 -13.93 7.51
N ASN A 464 48.87 -12.78 7.70
CA ASN A 464 48.44 -11.43 7.27
C ASN A 464 49.24 -11.09 5.99
N PRO A 465 48.82 -10.16 5.07
CA PRO A 465 48.79 -8.72 5.40
C PRO A 465 47.76 -7.83 4.64
N GLY A 466 47.51 -6.62 5.18
CA GLY A 466 47.18 -5.42 4.40
C GLY A 466 45.76 -4.84 4.59
N GLY A 467 45.55 -3.62 5.10
CA GLY A 467 46.45 -2.73 5.84
C GLY A 467 46.49 -1.27 5.34
N ALA A 468 46.00 -0.33 6.16
CA ALA A 468 46.31 1.11 6.15
C ALA A 468 45.88 1.76 7.48
N GLY A 469 46.65 2.73 7.98
CA GLY A 469 46.26 3.63 9.08
C GLY A 469 45.69 4.98 8.58
N PRO A 470 45.59 6.05 9.40
CA PRO A 470 46.51 6.37 10.50
C PRO A 470 45.90 6.76 11.87
N THR A 471 46.81 6.90 12.84
CA THR A 471 46.76 7.52 14.19
C THR A 471 45.83 8.75 14.36
N SER A 472 45.26 9.00 15.54
CA SER A 472 46.00 9.51 16.72
C SER A 472 45.24 9.41 18.06
N ASP A 473 45.94 9.70 19.16
CA ASP A 473 45.58 9.39 20.55
C ASP A 473 44.57 10.36 21.20
N ASN A 474 43.75 9.81 22.12
CA ASN A 474 43.57 10.23 23.54
C ASN A 474 42.15 9.90 24.06
N LEU A 475 42.06 9.18 25.17
CA LEU A 475 41.16 9.36 26.33
C LEU A 475 41.49 8.26 27.39
N PRO A 476 41.22 8.47 28.70
CA PRO A 476 41.92 7.77 29.78
C PRO A 476 41.28 6.46 30.28
N ASP A 477 41.95 5.83 31.25
CA ASP A 477 41.62 4.56 31.89
C ASP A 477 40.17 4.44 32.38
N THR A 478 39.66 3.20 32.33
CA THR A 478 38.39 2.81 32.94
C THR A 478 38.50 2.81 34.47
N VAL A 479 37.87 3.80 35.10
CA VAL A 479 37.70 3.82 36.56
C VAL A 479 36.83 2.63 36.97
N GLN A 480 37.44 1.62 37.60
CA GLN A 480 36.69 0.60 38.33
C GLN A 480 35.86 1.28 39.44
N PRO A 481 34.56 0.97 39.59
CA PRO A 481 33.77 1.54 40.68
C PRO A 481 34.33 1.05 42.02
N GLN A 482 34.96 1.97 42.76
CA GLN A 482 35.32 1.73 44.16
C GLN A 482 34.02 1.50 44.95
N ILE A 483 33.92 0.35 45.61
CA ILE A 483 32.81 0.10 46.53
C ILE A 483 33.03 1.00 47.74
N ASP A 484 32.18 2.02 47.87
CA ASP A 484 32.21 2.92 49.02
C ASP A 484 31.70 2.18 50.26
N THR A 485 32.63 1.77 51.13
CA THR A 485 32.31 1.07 52.39
C THR A 485 32.05 2.01 53.56
N ARG A 486 31.79 3.30 53.31
CA ARG A 486 31.32 4.22 54.37
C ARG A 486 29.93 3.76 54.87
N PRO A 487 29.65 3.82 56.18
CA PRO A 487 28.30 3.61 56.68
C PRO A 487 27.35 4.65 56.07
N PRO A 488 26.05 4.34 55.87
CA PRO A 488 25.12 5.26 55.25
C PRO A 488 25.10 6.58 56.03
N GLU A 489 25.34 7.68 55.32
CA GLU A 489 25.34 9.02 55.92
C GLU A 489 23.95 9.28 56.52
N THR A 490 23.90 9.46 57.84
CA THR A 490 22.71 10.01 58.50
C THR A 490 22.45 11.39 57.91
N LEU A 491 21.42 11.50 57.07
CA LEU A 491 21.06 12.73 56.36
C LEU A 491 21.05 13.92 57.33
N THR A 492 22.10 14.73 57.28
CA THR A 492 22.18 15.99 58.03
C THR A 492 21.28 17.00 57.33
N ILE A 493 19.98 16.88 57.59
CA ILE A 493 18.95 17.81 57.13
C ILE A 493 19.43 19.22 57.48
N THR A 494 19.82 19.97 56.46
CA THR A 494 20.34 21.32 56.58
C THR A 494 19.30 22.25 56.00
N PRO A 495 18.49 22.94 56.84
CA PRO A 495 17.39 23.75 56.34
C PRO A 495 17.89 24.86 55.42
N LEU A 496 17.24 25.05 54.28
CA LEU A 496 17.52 26.16 53.37
C LEU A 496 17.20 27.51 54.06
N PRO A 497 17.83 28.63 53.66
CA PRO A 497 17.59 29.94 54.29
C PRO A 497 16.09 30.32 54.33
N PRO A 498 15.64 31.04 55.38
CA PRO A 498 14.22 31.28 55.64
C PRO A 498 13.54 32.06 54.50
N GLN A 499 12.25 31.75 54.28
CA GLN A 499 11.45 32.37 53.22
C GLN A 499 11.12 33.84 53.52
N ALA A 500 10.64 34.54 52.50
CA ALA A 500 9.88 35.77 52.72
C ALA A 500 8.65 35.46 53.63
N PRO A 501 8.31 36.32 54.60
CA PRO A 501 7.19 36.08 55.49
C PRO A 501 5.87 36.07 54.72
N LEU A 502 4.96 35.16 55.10
CA LEU A 502 3.62 35.07 54.52
C LEU A 502 2.86 36.40 54.70
N SER A 503 2.20 36.86 53.63
CA SER A 503 1.42 38.10 53.65
C SER A 503 0.24 38.00 54.64
N PRO A 504 -0.02 39.02 55.48
CA PRO A 504 -1.24 39.08 56.30
C PRO A 504 -2.54 39.15 55.48
N GLN A 505 -2.45 39.33 54.17
CA GLN A 505 -3.57 39.32 53.21
C GLN A 505 -3.53 38.11 52.27
N ALA A 506 -2.69 37.11 52.52
CA ALA A 506 -2.60 35.91 51.69
C ALA A 506 -3.94 35.14 51.66
N THR A 507 -4.31 34.67 50.46
CA THR A 507 -5.42 33.73 50.29
C THR A 507 -5.11 32.37 50.95
N PRO A 508 -6.13 31.52 51.18
CA PRO A 508 -5.92 30.14 51.61
C PRO A 508 -4.97 29.36 50.68
N ALA A 509 -5.09 29.53 49.37
CA ALA A 509 -4.24 28.89 48.37
C ALA A 509 -2.77 29.32 48.47
N GLU A 510 -2.49 30.63 48.51
CA GLU A 510 -1.13 31.16 48.72
C GLU A 510 -0.54 30.71 50.05
N SER A 511 -1.38 30.64 51.09
CA SER A 511 -0.99 30.14 52.41
C SER A 511 -0.62 28.65 52.38
N LEU A 512 -1.38 27.82 51.66
CA LEU A 512 -1.06 26.39 51.50
C LEU A 512 0.26 26.20 50.74
N LEU A 513 0.46 26.91 49.62
CA LEU A 513 1.71 26.91 48.87
C LEU A 513 2.90 27.27 49.75
N TRP A 514 2.78 28.34 50.56
CA TRP A 514 3.83 28.79 51.47
C TRP A 514 4.19 27.73 52.51
N TRP A 515 3.20 27.09 53.14
CA TRP A 515 3.44 26.05 54.15
C TRP A 515 3.99 24.75 53.56
N VAL A 516 3.54 24.32 52.37
CA VAL A 516 4.15 23.17 51.65
C VAL A 516 5.62 23.46 51.31
N ASN A 517 5.92 24.69 50.86
CA ASN A 517 7.31 25.10 50.62
C ASN A 517 8.12 25.26 51.92
N GLU A 518 7.49 25.59 53.06
CA GLU A 518 8.17 25.69 54.36
C GLU A 518 8.53 24.31 54.91
N ALA A 519 7.67 23.32 54.74
CA ALA A 519 8.02 21.93 54.97
C ALA A 519 9.23 21.53 54.10
N ARG A 520 9.19 21.76 52.78
CA ARG A 520 10.33 21.44 51.89
C ARG A 520 11.62 22.15 52.30
N ARG A 521 11.57 23.44 52.65
CA ARG A 521 12.71 24.23 53.16
C ARG A 521 13.32 23.60 54.41
N LEU A 522 12.49 23.17 55.36
CA LEU A 522 12.93 22.51 56.60
C LEU A 522 13.62 21.17 56.33
N TYR A 523 13.22 20.44 55.28
CA TYR A 523 13.86 19.20 54.83
C TYR A 523 15.03 19.42 53.85
N GLY A 524 15.43 20.67 53.57
CA GLY A 524 16.55 21.00 52.68
C GLY A 524 16.23 20.97 51.18
N LEU A 525 14.95 20.85 50.81
CA LEU A 525 14.50 20.71 49.42
C LEU A 525 14.13 22.06 48.76
N PRO A 526 14.31 22.21 47.44
CA PRO A 526 13.92 23.42 46.72
C PRO A 526 12.41 23.64 46.75
N MET A 527 12.00 24.91 46.72
CA MET A 527 10.59 25.31 46.67
C MET A 527 9.91 24.84 45.38
N LEU A 528 8.64 24.48 45.47
CA LEU A 528 7.78 24.22 44.31
C LEU A 528 7.32 25.52 43.68
N THR A 529 7.33 25.56 42.36
CA THR A 529 6.78 26.65 41.55
C THR A 529 5.26 26.53 41.49
N TYR A 530 4.54 27.63 41.70
CA TYR A 530 3.09 27.65 41.51
C TYR A 530 2.72 27.38 40.04
N SER A 531 1.85 26.41 39.80
CA SER A 531 1.22 26.19 38.48
C SER A 531 -0.23 26.63 38.54
N TYR A 532 -0.63 27.42 37.55
CA TYR A 532 -2.01 27.87 37.37
C TYR A 532 -2.90 26.71 36.91
N GLU A 533 -2.37 25.86 36.03
CA GLU A 533 -3.01 24.68 35.45
C GLU A 533 -3.35 23.65 36.53
N LEU A 534 -2.36 23.29 37.36
CA LEU A 534 -2.55 22.39 38.50
C LEU A 534 -3.47 23.00 39.56
N SER A 535 -3.45 24.33 39.75
CA SER A 535 -4.34 24.99 40.73
C SER A 535 -5.80 25.01 40.29
N ILE A 536 -6.09 25.03 38.98
CA ILE A 536 -7.47 24.84 38.49
C ILE A 536 -7.93 23.41 38.81
N ALA A 537 -7.10 22.40 38.55
CA ALA A 537 -7.42 21.00 38.89
C ALA A 537 -7.68 20.83 40.41
N ALA A 538 -6.78 21.35 41.24
CA ALA A 538 -6.89 21.29 42.69
C ALA A 538 -8.11 22.06 43.23
N GLN A 539 -8.39 23.26 42.70
CA GLN A 539 -9.52 24.07 43.15
C GLN A 539 -10.86 23.42 42.80
N ILE A 540 -11.01 22.90 41.58
CA ILE A 540 -12.20 22.15 41.17
C ILE A 540 -12.38 20.90 42.02
N HIS A 541 -11.30 20.18 42.34
CA HIS A 541 -11.40 18.99 43.21
C HIS A 541 -11.76 19.35 44.67
N ALA A 542 -11.27 20.47 45.20
CA ALA A 542 -11.71 20.98 46.49
C ALA A 542 -13.21 21.35 46.50
N GLU A 543 -13.71 21.94 45.41
CA GLU A 543 -15.14 22.25 45.21
C GLU A 543 -15.99 20.98 45.03
N ASP A 544 -15.48 19.94 44.36
CA ASP A 544 -16.11 18.62 44.27
C ASP A 544 -16.22 17.94 45.64
N MET A 545 -15.18 17.99 46.47
CA MET A 545 -15.21 17.50 47.86
C MET A 545 -16.22 18.27 48.73
N LEU A 546 -16.43 19.56 48.45
CA LEU A 546 -17.45 20.38 49.10
C LEU A 546 -18.87 20.03 48.65
N GLY A 547 -19.06 19.75 47.35
CA GLY A 547 -20.35 19.40 46.76
C GLY A 547 -20.80 17.96 47.01
N VAL A 548 -19.86 17.00 47.06
CA VAL A 548 -20.11 15.57 47.23
C VAL A 548 -19.17 14.97 48.31
N PRO A 549 -19.39 15.25 49.60
CA PRO A 549 -18.49 14.81 50.67
C PRO A 549 -18.17 13.30 50.64
N GLY A 550 -16.90 12.98 50.36
CA GLY A 550 -16.40 11.61 50.19
C GLY A 550 -15.63 11.35 48.89
N THR A 551 -15.67 12.29 47.93
CA THR A 551 -14.88 12.30 46.68
C THR A 551 -13.39 12.57 46.91
N LEU A 552 -12.70 11.72 47.70
CA LEU A 552 -11.33 12.03 48.19
C LEU A 552 -10.30 12.29 47.08
N HIS A 553 -10.19 11.42 46.08
CA HIS A 553 -9.25 11.59 44.94
C HIS A 553 -9.93 11.52 43.56
N ILE A 554 -11.18 11.05 43.53
CA ILE A 554 -11.99 10.93 42.32
C ILE A 554 -12.99 12.10 42.32
N GLY A 555 -13.02 12.88 41.24
CA GLY A 555 -13.91 14.03 41.09
C GLY A 555 -15.38 13.63 40.97
N SER A 556 -16.28 14.60 41.04
CA SER A 556 -17.73 14.35 40.97
C SER A 556 -18.20 13.81 39.62
N ASP A 557 -17.40 14.01 38.58
CA ASP A 557 -17.56 13.47 37.22
C ASP A 557 -16.90 12.09 37.00
N GLY A 558 -16.23 11.54 38.03
CA GLY A 558 -15.48 10.28 37.95
C GLY A 558 -14.01 10.44 37.51
N SER A 559 -13.52 11.67 37.30
CA SER A 559 -12.12 11.93 36.93
C SER A 559 -11.13 11.52 38.02
N ARG A 560 -9.97 11.00 37.62
CA ARG A 560 -8.77 10.90 38.45
C ARG A 560 -8.01 12.24 38.46
N PRO A 561 -7.04 12.45 39.37
CA PRO A 561 -6.28 13.70 39.42
C PRO A 561 -5.51 13.94 38.11
N ALA A 562 -4.89 12.89 37.54
CA ALA A 562 -4.24 12.96 36.23
C ALA A 562 -5.18 13.43 35.10
N ASP A 563 -6.44 12.96 35.08
CA ASP A 563 -7.45 13.40 34.11
C ASP A 563 -7.78 14.89 34.26
N ARG A 564 -7.82 15.40 35.51
CA ARG A 564 -8.02 16.83 35.79
C ARG A 564 -6.82 17.65 35.35
N GLN A 565 -5.60 17.28 35.72
CA GLN A 565 -4.38 18.00 35.33
C GLN A 565 -4.22 18.09 33.80
N ALA A 566 -4.46 16.99 33.09
CA ALA A 566 -4.42 16.96 31.62
C ALA A 566 -5.52 17.83 30.99
N ARG A 567 -6.75 17.78 31.52
CA ARG A 567 -7.89 18.59 31.06
C ARG A 567 -7.64 20.10 31.15
N TYR A 568 -6.87 20.54 32.14
CA TYR A 568 -6.53 21.96 32.34
C TYR A 568 -5.14 22.36 31.80
N GLY A 569 -4.53 21.50 30.99
CA GLY A 569 -3.38 21.85 30.15
C GLY A 569 -2.02 21.83 30.85
N PHE A 570 -1.87 21.14 31.98
CA PHE A 570 -0.54 20.93 32.56
C PHE A 570 0.28 19.99 31.65
N THR A 571 1.38 20.51 31.10
CA THR A 571 2.24 19.80 30.14
C THR A 571 3.36 18.97 30.78
N GLY A 572 3.40 18.88 32.11
CA GLY A 572 4.31 17.98 32.83
C GLY A 572 3.64 16.66 33.18
N TYR A 573 4.43 15.75 33.75
CA TYR A 573 3.93 14.52 34.32
C TYR A 573 3.16 14.81 35.63
N TYR A 574 2.05 14.10 35.81
CA TYR A 574 1.42 13.93 37.13
C TYR A 574 2.48 13.49 38.14
N ALA A 575 2.51 14.08 39.33
CA ALA A 575 3.43 13.68 40.41
C ALA A 575 2.70 13.38 41.73
N GLY A 576 1.37 13.22 41.69
CA GLY A 576 0.52 12.86 42.83
C GLY A 576 -0.48 13.96 43.23
N GLU A 577 -1.45 13.59 44.05
CA GLU A 577 -2.40 14.51 44.70
C GLU A 577 -2.42 14.26 46.21
N ALA A 578 -2.45 15.31 47.02
CA ALA A 578 -2.75 15.21 48.44
C ALA A 578 -4.04 15.98 48.78
N VAL A 579 -4.90 15.38 49.60
CA VAL A 579 -6.15 16.01 50.05
C VAL A 579 -6.28 16.01 51.56
N ALA A 580 -7.00 16.99 52.11
CA ALA A 580 -7.31 17.09 53.53
C ALA A 580 -8.65 17.81 53.76
N TRP A 581 -9.28 17.54 54.90
CA TRP A 581 -10.55 18.15 55.26
C TRP A 581 -10.65 18.40 56.77
N GLY A 582 -11.58 19.28 57.18
CA GLY A 582 -11.91 19.53 58.59
C GLY A 582 -11.00 20.51 59.34
N TRP A 583 -9.98 21.09 58.68
CA TRP A 583 -9.11 22.12 59.26
C TRP A 583 -9.28 23.48 58.58
N GLY A 584 -9.55 24.55 59.35
CA GLY A 584 -9.66 25.92 58.84
C GLY A 584 -8.33 26.65 58.63
N SER A 585 -7.20 25.92 58.59
CA SER A 585 -5.85 26.46 58.44
C SER A 585 -4.97 25.45 57.71
N PRO A 586 -4.06 25.88 56.82
CA PRO A 586 -3.16 24.97 56.10
C PRO A 586 -2.04 24.40 56.96
N ILE A 587 -1.77 24.94 58.16
CA ILE A 587 -0.72 24.44 59.06
C ILE A 587 -0.95 22.97 59.44
N PRO A 588 -2.07 22.59 60.11
CA PRO A 588 -2.33 21.18 60.44
C PRO A 588 -2.54 20.29 59.21
N VAL A 589 -2.91 20.86 58.06
CA VAL A 589 -3.01 20.13 56.77
C VAL A 589 -1.63 19.69 56.30
N VAL A 590 -0.67 20.60 56.25
CA VAL A 590 0.71 20.29 55.84
C VAL A 590 1.40 19.43 56.90
N GLU A 591 1.15 19.65 58.19
CA GLU A 591 1.63 18.74 59.26
C GLU A 591 1.07 17.32 59.08
N PHE A 592 -0.23 17.17 58.79
CA PHE A 592 -0.85 15.87 58.50
C PHE A 592 -0.23 15.21 57.26
N TRP A 593 -0.07 15.96 56.16
CA TRP A 593 0.52 15.43 54.93
C TRP A 593 1.99 15.04 55.10
N VAL A 594 2.81 15.84 55.78
CA VAL A 594 4.23 15.54 56.05
C VAL A 594 4.40 14.36 57.02
N ASN A 595 3.40 14.03 57.84
CA ASN A 595 3.42 12.85 58.70
C ASN A 595 2.72 11.62 58.11
N SER A 596 1.94 11.77 57.03
CA SER A 596 1.26 10.67 56.34
C SER A 596 2.15 10.10 55.22
N PRO A 597 2.57 8.82 55.25
CA PRO A 597 3.48 8.26 54.25
C PRO A 597 3.11 8.50 52.77
N PRO A 598 1.86 8.26 52.30
CA PRO A 598 1.49 8.49 50.90
C PRO A 598 1.52 9.98 50.49
N HIS A 599 1.25 10.92 51.40
CA HIS A 599 1.34 12.36 51.11
C HIS A 599 2.78 12.89 51.24
N ARG A 600 3.56 12.33 52.17
CA ARG A 600 4.96 12.70 52.44
C ARG A 600 5.86 12.48 51.23
N VAL A 601 5.68 11.39 50.50
CA VAL A 601 6.45 11.11 49.27
C VAL A 601 6.18 12.16 48.17
N LEU A 602 5.02 12.80 48.16
CA LEU A 602 4.68 13.85 47.18
C LEU A 602 5.31 15.19 47.59
N ILE A 603 5.10 15.61 48.85
CA ILE A 603 5.62 16.88 49.38
C ILE A 603 7.15 16.89 49.40
N LEU A 604 7.78 15.79 49.80
CA LEU A 604 9.24 15.68 49.93
C LEU A 604 9.92 15.06 48.71
N ASN A 605 9.24 14.95 47.56
CA ASN A 605 9.88 14.54 46.31
C ASN A 605 10.94 15.57 45.88
N PRO A 606 12.24 15.21 45.74
CA PRO A 606 13.23 16.11 45.19
C PRO A 606 12.95 16.49 43.72
N ASN A 607 12.25 15.62 42.97
CA ASN A 607 12.00 15.82 41.54
C ASN A 607 10.78 16.72 41.25
N THR A 608 9.77 16.80 42.13
CA THR A 608 8.58 17.65 41.88
C THR A 608 9.05 19.10 41.75
N THR A 609 8.69 19.74 40.63
CA THR A 609 9.05 21.13 40.32
C THR A 609 7.86 22.08 40.47
N HIS A 610 6.62 21.58 40.37
CA HIS A 610 5.40 22.39 40.35
C HIS A 610 4.37 21.94 41.40
N LEU A 611 3.60 22.90 41.89
CA LEU A 611 2.45 22.70 42.79
C LEU A 611 1.23 23.47 42.31
N GLY A 612 0.08 22.80 42.26
CA GLY A 612 -1.24 23.40 42.27
C GLY A 612 -1.87 23.34 43.65
N VAL A 613 -2.67 24.34 44.01
CA VAL A 613 -3.32 24.45 45.32
C VAL A 613 -4.78 24.83 45.18
N GLY A 614 -5.65 24.14 45.92
CA GLY A 614 -7.10 24.34 45.93
C GLY A 614 -7.67 24.36 47.35
N TYR A 615 -8.71 25.17 47.56
CA TYR A 615 -9.40 25.33 48.84
C TYR A 615 -10.89 25.62 48.65
N ALA A 616 -11.73 24.90 49.38
CA ALA A 616 -13.17 25.13 49.41
C ALA A 616 -13.71 25.02 50.85
N ALA A 617 -14.73 25.81 51.18
CA ALA A 617 -15.31 25.84 52.53
C ALA A 617 -16.78 26.23 52.51
N ASN A 618 -17.57 25.68 53.43
CA ASN A 618 -18.97 26.07 53.56
C ASN A 618 -19.11 27.25 54.54
N ALA A 619 -19.28 28.47 54.02
CA ALA A 619 -19.49 29.66 54.84
C ALA A 619 -20.76 29.61 55.71
N ASN A 620 -21.68 28.66 55.48
CA ASN A 620 -22.94 28.49 56.20
C ASN A 620 -22.96 27.24 57.12
N ALA A 621 -21.86 26.51 57.27
CA ALA A 621 -21.79 25.33 58.14
C ALA A 621 -20.49 25.30 58.94
N GLU A 622 -20.60 25.07 60.26
CA GLU A 622 -19.43 25.02 61.13
C GLU A 622 -18.51 23.85 60.77
N ASN A 623 -17.21 24.15 60.66
CA ASN A 623 -16.11 23.20 60.52
C ASN A 623 -16.01 22.42 59.18
N ILE A 624 -16.60 22.91 58.08
CA ILE A 624 -16.45 22.31 56.74
C ILE A 624 -15.42 23.09 55.91
N TRP A 625 -14.23 22.51 55.79
CA TRP A 625 -13.12 22.97 54.96
C TRP A 625 -12.51 21.79 54.20
N TYR A 626 -12.10 22.02 52.95
CA TYR A 626 -11.42 21.06 52.07
C TYR A 626 -10.20 21.72 51.42
N TRP A 627 -9.13 20.95 51.31
CA TRP A 627 -7.85 21.35 50.73
C TRP A 627 -7.38 20.28 49.74
N ALA A 628 -6.87 20.72 48.60
CA ALA A 628 -6.24 19.85 47.61
C ALA A 628 -4.89 20.45 47.18
N ALA A 629 -3.92 19.57 46.93
CA ALA A 629 -2.60 19.90 46.42
C ALA A 629 -2.26 18.93 45.27
N GLU A 630 -2.14 19.48 44.07
CA GLU A 630 -1.84 18.75 42.84
C GLU A 630 -0.34 18.92 42.54
N PHE A 631 0.43 17.84 42.59
CA PHE A 631 1.89 17.87 42.40
C PHE A 631 2.21 17.56 40.94
N GLY A 632 3.19 18.27 40.38
CA GLY A 632 3.58 18.10 38.97
C GLY A 632 5.10 18.12 38.74
N LEU A 633 5.55 17.22 37.87
CA LEU A 633 6.92 17.13 37.37
C LEU A 633 6.95 17.63 35.93
N LYS A 634 7.40 18.88 35.71
CA LYS A 634 8.01 19.21 34.42
C LYS A 634 9.46 18.72 34.49
N LEU A 635 9.77 17.66 33.75
CA LEU A 635 11.14 17.42 33.30
C LEU A 635 11.54 18.61 32.42
N GLU A 636 12.78 19.08 32.53
CA GLU A 636 13.33 19.94 31.50
C GLU A 636 13.39 19.13 30.19
N GLU A 637 12.94 19.72 29.08
CA GLU A 637 13.14 19.09 27.78
C GLU A 637 14.65 18.89 27.55
N PRO A 638 15.08 17.78 26.90
CA PRO A 638 16.46 17.69 26.43
C PRO A 638 16.71 18.90 25.53
N VAL A 639 17.63 19.77 25.94
CA VAL A 639 17.84 21.10 25.34
C VAL A 639 17.92 20.98 23.83
N GLN A 640 16.86 21.43 23.14
CA GLN A 640 16.86 21.54 21.69
C GLN A 640 18.07 22.41 21.30
N PRO A 641 19.01 21.92 20.47
CA PRO A 641 20.12 22.75 20.02
C PRO A 641 19.50 23.96 19.30
N PRO A 642 19.92 25.19 19.65
CA PRO A 642 19.21 26.39 19.21
C PRO A 642 19.12 26.43 17.69
N SER A 643 17.89 26.47 17.17
CA SER A 643 17.63 26.56 15.73
C SER A 643 18.46 27.70 15.13
N PRO A 644 19.25 27.45 14.07
CA PRO A 644 20.08 28.49 13.47
C PRO A 644 19.20 29.63 12.94
N GLN A 645 19.54 30.86 13.34
CA GLN A 645 18.99 32.11 12.79
C GLN A 645 19.75 32.52 11.52
#